data_AF-A0A1Y3EEY1-F1
#
_entry.id   AF-A0A1Y3EEY1-F1
#
_cell.length_a   1.000
_cell.length_b   1.000
_cell.length_c   1.000
_cell.angle_alpha   90.00
_cell.angle_beta   90.00
_cell.angle_gamma   90.00
#
_symmetry.space_group_name_H-M   'P 1'
#
loop_
_entity.id
_entity.type
_entity.pdbx_description
1 polymer ?
#
loop_
_entity_poly.entity_id
_entity_poly.type
_entity_poly.pdbx_seq_one_letter_code
_entity_poly.pdbx_strand_id
1 'polypeptide(L)'
;FRYVVAEIGGFTPTSGPQSGGTVLTIRGNHLNAGSRITATVGGVPCHVLSLEPRRALCRTGASSLAGRTGGVEMRFDNAVATYASQQFTFEEDPVVLVVSPQRSIVSGGVEVDVRGERFHLVQRMTMHFTLQDRQTSRSECTILTADQALCRTPALGPLIDQHLYPQPDRPLLVDYGFSMDGVDSANNLSSKSGFRPFSVYPDPEFELFQSSTGGTTGTTLPVKYFKNDYLTINGNNIDLAVNERDVRIYVGAELCNLTALASRAVTCKPPDKQPPSALGQQQQQFHRPASTVVGNQQLSSLEIHRGSTSSTSTSMLANQRAAVVATLPEVVVSVGGRNYTIGYLSYDDPSSSETALFGSWPAKTVATVAAVLALFVGVVLVLLLLYRRKSTKQRRQMRSLKEQIDAIELKVANECKEAFAELQTDIATEWTADTTTKAGIPFLPYKDYVLQVLFPNSTGQASSFLRLEPDLAPRSDRRSRGAVEKGLLQFNQLLMNKTFLLTLVRVLESNKYFLSKDRVYVGSLLMVILHERMDYCTDILKTLLAALIERTVRSRHQPKILFRRSESVAERMLAAWFTFLMHKYLLDGAGQPLFTLYWAIKQQVEKGPQDATTFDARYSLSEEKLIRQTVDFHPLVVYVSN
;
A
#
# COMPACT_ATOMS: atom_id res chain seq x y z
N PHE A 1 -24.77 55.46 -25.90
CA PHE A 1 -25.07 55.21 -24.47
C PHE A 1 -26.47 54.62 -24.37
N ARG A 2 -26.69 53.56 -23.58
CA ARG A 2 -27.99 52.88 -23.42
C ARG A 2 -28.23 52.59 -21.94
N TYR A 3 -29.42 52.90 -21.44
CA TYR A 3 -29.86 52.52 -20.11
C TYR A 3 -30.32 51.05 -20.11
N VAL A 4 -29.86 50.30 -19.12
CA VAL A 4 -30.21 48.90 -18.89
C VAL A 4 -30.41 48.68 -17.40
N VAL A 5 -31.28 47.74 -17.03
CA VAL A 5 -31.46 47.30 -15.65
C VAL A 5 -30.73 45.98 -15.47
N ALA A 6 -29.85 45.90 -14.48
CA ALA A 6 -29.14 44.67 -14.15
C ALA A 6 -30.06 43.74 -13.37
N GLU A 7 -30.13 42.47 -13.79
CA GLU A 7 -30.97 41.44 -13.18
C GLU A 7 -30.14 40.24 -12.81
N ILE A 8 -30.30 39.73 -11.59
CA ILE A 8 -29.64 38.52 -11.12
C ILE A 8 -30.60 37.34 -11.31
N GLY A 9 -30.15 36.31 -12.04
CA GLY A 9 -30.92 35.10 -12.29
C GLY A 9 -30.57 33.92 -11.37
N GLY A 10 -29.40 33.95 -10.71
CA GLY A 10 -28.97 32.93 -9.76
C GLY A 10 -27.46 32.90 -9.56
N PHE A 11 -26.98 32.07 -8.64
CA PHE A 11 -25.56 31.94 -8.36
C PHE A 11 -25.15 30.50 -8.00
N THR A 12 -23.87 30.19 -8.18
CA THR A 12 -23.28 28.90 -7.81
C THR A 12 -21.81 29.09 -7.39
N PRO A 13 -21.30 28.37 -6.37
CA PRO A 13 -21.98 27.42 -5.47
C PRO A 13 -22.90 28.08 -4.42
N THR A 14 -23.61 27.27 -3.63
CA THR A 14 -24.55 27.71 -2.57
C THR A 14 -24.00 27.62 -1.15
N SER A 15 -22.80 27.09 -0.97
CA SER A 15 -22.12 27.10 0.32
C SER A 15 -20.61 27.22 0.13
N GLY A 16 -19.92 27.54 1.22
CA GLY A 16 -18.47 27.65 1.27
C GLY A 16 -17.97 27.90 2.70
N PRO A 17 -16.65 27.87 2.93
CA PRO A 17 -16.06 28.06 4.24
C PRO A 17 -16.35 29.44 4.84
N GLN A 18 -16.44 29.49 6.16
CA GLN A 18 -16.64 30.70 6.96
C GLN A 18 -15.52 31.71 6.71
N SER A 19 -14.27 31.23 6.56
CA SER A 19 -13.13 32.08 6.24
C SER A 19 -13.24 32.75 4.86
N GLY A 20 -14.19 32.33 4.02
CA GLY A 20 -14.43 32.89 2.69
C GLY A 20 -13.44 32.38 1.65
N GLY A 21 -13.21 33.18 0.61
CA GLY A 21 -12.36 32.80 -0.52
C GLY A 21 -13.08 32.01 -1.62
N THR A 22 -14.36 31.67 -1.43
CA THR A 22 -15.18 30.99 -2.43
C THR A 22 -15.47 31.92 -3.61
N VAL A 23 -15.19 31.46 -4.83
CA VAL A 23 -15.51 32.20 -6.05
C VAL A 23 -16.92 31.85 -6.52
N LEU A 24 -17.84 32.78 -6.33
CA LEU A 24 -19.21 32.70 -6.82
C LEU A 24 -19.30 33.09 -8.28
N THR A 25 -19.99 32.26 -9.06
CA THR A 25 -20.47 32.61 -10.40
C THR A 25 -21.92 33.08 -10.29
N ILE A 26 -22.12 34.39 -10.44
CA ILE A 26 -23.43 35.04 -10.47
C ILE A 26 -23.86 35.14 -11.93
N ARG A 27 -25.03 34.59 -12.27
CA ARG A 27 -25.62 34.61 -13.61
C ARG A 27 -26.76 35.62 -13.66
N GLY A 28 -26.93 36.31 -14.78
CA GLY A 28 -27.93 37.36 -14.90
C GLY A 28 -27.93 38.06 -16.25
N ASN A 29 -28.50 39.25 -16.31
CA ASN A 29 -28.50 40.13 -17.47
C ASN A 29 -27.93 41.50 -17.10
N HIS A 30 -27.17 42.09 -18.03
CA HIS A 30 -26.56 43.41 -17.90
C HIS A 30 -25.67 43.59 -16.65
N LEU A 31 -25.00 42.53 -16.20
CA LEU A 31 -24.18 42.53 -14.99
C LEU A 31 -22.89 43.35 -15.09
N ASN A 32 -22.57 43.92 -16.25
CA ASN A 32 -21.45 44.82 -16.47
C ASN A 32 -21.88 46.28 -16.66
N ALA A 33 -23.13 46.62 -16.30
CA ALA A 33 -23.66 47.97 -16.45
C ALA A 33 -23.18 48.91 -15.34
N GLY A 34 -22.69 50.09 -15.71
CA GLY A 34 -22.24 51.12 -14.75
C GLY A 34 -20.72 51.19 -14.59
N SER A 35 -20.26 52.04 -13.68
CA SER A 35 -18.82 52.32 -13.48
C SER A 35 -18.28 51.74 -12.18
N ARG A 36 -19.07 51.73 -11.10
CA ARG A 36 -18.69 51.19 -9.79
C ARG A 36 -19.65 50.08 -9.39
N ILE A 37 -19.15 48.85 -9.40
CA ILE A 37 -19.93 47.65 -9.10
C ILE A 37 -19.38 46.98 -7.84
N THR A 38 -20.25 46.75 -6.87
CA THR A 38 -19.91 46.07 -5.61
C THR A 38 -20.90 44.95 -5.32
N ALA A 39 -20.44 43.84 -4.76
CA ALA A 39 -21.30 42.71 -4.42
C ALA A 39 -21.20 42.36 -2.93
N THR A 40 -22.31 41.89 -2.36
CA THR A 40 -22.36 41.31 -1.01
C THR A 40 -23.17 40.02 -1.02
N VAL A 41 -22.88 39.13 -0.07
CA VAL A 41 -23.52 37.82 0.08
C VAL A 41 -23.94 37.68 1.53
N GLY A 42 -25.24 37.70 1.80
CA GLY A 42 -25.77 37.73 3.17
C GLY A 42 -25.19 38.88 4.03
N GLY A 43 -24.84 40.01 3.41
CA GLY A 43 -24.21 41.16 4.07
C GLY A 43 -22.69 41.05 4.30
N VAL A 44 -22.04 39.98 3.82
CA VAL A 44 -20.57 39.84 3.79
C VAL A 44 -20.05 40.38 2.44
N PRO A 45 -18.98 41.18 2.40
CA PRO A 45 -18.45 41.71 1.14
C PRO A 45 -17.97 40.58 0.20
N CYS A 46 -18.30 40.69 -1.09
CA CYS A 46 -17.82 39.81 -2.15
C CYS A 46 -16.98 40.61 -3.16
N HIS A 47 -15.69 40.34 -3.22
CA HIS A 47 -14.75 41.06 -4.08
C HIS A 47 -14.94 40.65 -5.53
N VAL A 48 -15.40 41.57 -6.37
CA VAL A 48 -15.65 41.33 -7.80
C VAL A 48 -14.31 41.08 -8.52
N LEU A 49 -14.20 39.94 -9.20
CA LEU A 49 -13.02 39.51 -9.96
C LEU A 49 -13.16 39.80 -11.46
N SER A 50 -14.34 39.53 -12.02
CA SER A 50 -14.62 39.72 -13.44
C SER A 50 -16.10 40.02 -13.66
N LEU A 51 -16.39 40.82 -14.69
CA LEU A 51 -17.73 41.27 -15.06
C LEU A 51 -17.94 41.11 -16.56
N GLU A 52 -18.94 40.31 -16.91
CA GLU A 52 -19.43 40.09 -18.26
C GLU A 52 -20.93 40.42 -18.30
N PRO A 53 -21.53 40.67 -19.48
CA PRO A 53 -22.95 41.04 -19.58
C PRO A 53 -23.91 40.04 -18.93
N ARG A 54 -23.57 38.74 -18.91
CA ARG A 54 -24.43 37.68 -18.35
C ARG A 54 -23.84 36.96 -17.13
N ARG A 55 -22.63 37.33 -16.72
CA ARG A 55 -21.87 36.61 -15.69
C ARG A 55 -21.02 37.58 -14.88
N ALA A 56 -21.07 37.47 -13.56
CA ALA A 56 -20.12 38.12 -12.68
C ALA A 56 -19.42 37.06 -11.82
N LEU A 57 -18.11 37.22 -11.62
CA LEU A 57 -17.32 36.42 -10.70
C LEU A 57 -17.01 37.27 -9.48
N CYS A 58 -17.31 36.78 -8.28
CA CYS A 58 -16.92 37.46 -7.05
C CYS A 58 -16.37 36.46 -6.03
N ARG A 59 -15.38 36.87 -5.24
CA ARG A 59 -14.77 36.08 -4.17
C ARG A 59 -15.32 36.53 -2.82
N THR A 60 -15.92 35.62 -2.07
CA THR A 60 -16.50 35.91 -0.75
C THR A 60 -15.44 36.33 0.26
N GLY A 61 -15.76 37.29 1.12
CA GLY A 61 -14.97 37.61 2.31
C GLY A 61 -15.28 36.66 3.48
N ALA A 62 -14.58 36.87 4.60
CA ALA A 62 -14.78 36.09 5.81
C ALA A 62 -16.07 36.51 6.55
N SER A 63 -16.84 35.52 7.01
CA SER A 63 -18.00 35.73 7.89
C SER A 63 -17.59 35.64 9.36
N SER A 64 -18.06 36.56 10.19
CA SER A 64 -17.85 36.53 11.64
C SER A 64 -18.65 35.43 12.35
N LEU A 65 -19.67 34.87 11.69
CA LEU A 65 -20.57 33.85 12.24
C LEU A 65 -20.62 32.63 11.32
N ALA A 66 -20.35 31.45 11.89
CA ALA A 66 -20.59 30.15 11.27
C ALA A 66 -22.11 29.90 11.12
N GLY A 67 -22.53 29.38 9.97
CA GLY A 67 -23.92 29.15 9.63
C GLY A 67 -24.67 30.41 9.14
N ARG A 68 -23.98 31.53 8.91
CA ARG A 68 -24.61 32.74 8.34
C ARG A 68 -25.17 32.40 6.95
N THR A 69 -26.44 32.73 6.71
CA THR A 69 -27.08 32.57 5.40
C THR A 69 -27.51 33.90 4.80
N GLY A 70 -27.57 33.99 3.47
CA GLY A 70 -28.22 35.10 2.80
C GLY A 70 -28.09 35.11 1.28
N GLY A 71 -28.88 35.96 0.63
CA GLY A 71 -28.88 36.14 -0.82
C GLY A 71 -27.71 36.97 -1.33
N VAL A 72 -27.63 37.10 -2.66
CA VAL A 72 -26.63 37.95 -3.34
C VAL A 72 -27.24 39.32 -3.61
N GLU A 73 -26.52 40.37 -3.22
CA GLU A 73 -26.85 41.76 -3.56
C GLU A 73 -25.72 42.37 -4.37
N MET A 74 -26.03 42.94 -5.54
CA MET A 74 -25.08 43.68 -6.36
C MET A 74 -25.53 45.13 -6.50
N ARG A 75 -24.61 46.06 -6.24
CA ARG A 75 -24.79 47.50 -6.39
C ARG A 75 -24.11 47.98 -7.66
N PHE A 76 -24.85 48.58 -8.56
CA PHE A 76 -24.40 49.14 -9.84
C PHE A 76 -24.55 50.66 -9.77
N ASP A 77 -23.46 51.38 -9.44
CA ASP A 77 -23.45 52.80 -9.13
C ASP A 77 -24.40 53.17 -7.98
N ASN A 78 -25.66 53.53 -8.28
CA ASN A 78 -26.72 53.82 -7.31
C ASN A 78 -27.90 52.82 -7.37
N ALA A 79 -27.93 51.91 -8.35
CA ALA A 79 -28.96 50.88 -8.45
C ALA A 79 -28.57 49.63 -7.65
N VAL A 80 -29.54 48.96 -7.05
CA VAL A 80 -29.34 47.73 -6.28
C VAL A 80 -30.14 46.60 -6.92
N ALA A 81 -29.50 45.48 -7.23
CA ALA A 81 -30.15 44.24 -7.64
C ALA A 81 -29.95 43.20 -6.54
N THR A 82 -31.03 42.58 -6.08
CA THR A 82 -31.00 41.57 -5.00
C THR A 82 -31.60 40.27 -5.49
N TYR A 83 -30.98 39.15 -5.14
CA TYR A 83 -31.48 37.81 -5.39
C TYR A 83 -31.52 37.02 -4.09
N ALA A 84 -32.74 36.83 -3.57
CA ALA A 84 -33.00 36.15 -2.29
C ALA A 84 -33.68 34.78 -2.43
N SER A 85 -34.06 34.37 -3.65
CA SER A 85 -34.72 33.08 -3.91
C SER A 85 -33.82 31.87 -3.64
N GLN A 86 -32.51 32.08 -3.62
CA GLN A 86 -31.50 31.11 -3.22
C GLN A 86 -30.61 31.76 -2.16
N GLN A 87 -30.24 31.00 -1.14
CA GLN A 87 -29.34 31.49 -0.09
C GLN A 87 -27.98 30.83 -0.20
N PHE A 88 -26.94 31.61 0.06
CA PHE A 88 -25.59 31.11 0.27
C PHE A 88 -25.37 30.88 1.77
N THR A 89 -24.76 29.76 2.13
CA THR A 89 -24.46 29.40 3.53
C THR A 89 -22.96 29.44 3.78
N PHE A 90 -22.53 30.25 4.74
CA PHE A 90 -21.17 30.21 5.28
C PHE A 90 -21.09 29.09 6.31
N GLU A 91 -20.51 27.96 5.94
CA GLU A 91 -20.35 26.80 6.82
C GLU A 91 -19.01 26.85 7.56
N GLU A 92 -18.89 26.09 8.64
CA GLU A 92 -17.61 26.01 9.37
C GLU A 92 -16.47 25.51 8.47
N ASP A 93 -15.25 26.00 8.72
CA ASP A 93 -14.09 25.72 7.89
C ASP A 93 -13.76 24.21 7.81
N PRO A 94 -13.19 23.75 6.67
CA PRO A 94 -12.66 22.40 6.51
C PRO A 94 -11.46 22.15 7.43
N VAL A 95 -11.33 20.90 7.87
CA VAL A 95 -10.26 20.48 8.79
C VAL A 95 -9.51 19.29 8.20
N VAL A 96 -8.19 19.35 8.22
CA VAL A 96 -7.33 18.19 7.91
C VAL A 96 -7.00 17.47 9.22
N LEU A 97 -7.27 16.17 9.26
CA LEU A 97 -7.05 15.32 10.43
C LEU A 97 -5.85 14.39 10.24
N VAL A 98 -5.72 13.77 9.07
CA VAL A 98 -4.67 12.77 8.79
C VAL A 98 -4.13 12.96 7.38
N VAL A 99 -2.80 12.83 7.24
CA VAL A 99 -2.10 12.84 5.96
C VAL A 99 -1.19 11.62 5.92
N SER A 100 -1.40 10.73 4.95
CA SER A 100 -0.64 9.47 4.87
C SER A 100 -0.43 9.01 3.42
N PRO A 101 0.77 8.57 3.04
CA PRO A 101 1.97 8.49 3.87
C PRO A 101 2.71 9.85 3.95
N GLN A 102 3.41 10.13 5.06
CA GLN A 102 4.20 11.38 5.25
C GLN A 102 5.62 11.27 4.68
N ARG A 103 5.73 10.77 3.45
CA ARG A 103 7.00 10.59 2.74
C ARG A 103 6.85 10.93 1.26
N SER A 104 7.93 11.42 0.66
CA SER A 104 7.99 11.80 -0.76
C SER A 104 9.39 11.59 -1.32
N ILE A 105 9.53 11.69 -2.63
CA ILE A 105 10.82 11.86 -3.33
C ILE A 105 11.03 13.32 -3.73
N VAL A 106 12.27 13.69 -4.07
CA VAL A 106 12.64 15.05 -4.51
C VAL A 106 11.82 15.53 -5.70
N SER A 107 11.59 14.65 -6.68
CA SER A 107 10.78 14.96 -7.86
C SER A 107 9.28 15.11 -7.55
N GLY A 108 8.83 14.80 -6.34
CA GLY A 108 7.43 14.84 -5.94
C GLY A 108 6.57 13.86 -6.73
N GLY A 109 5.26 14.16 -6.78
CA GLY A 109 4.27 13.39 -7.52
C GLY A 109 3.80 12.10 -6.84
N VAL A 110 4.23 11.83 -5.61
CA VAL A 110 3.77 10.68 -4.80
C VAL A 110 2.33 10.93 -4.36
N GLU A 111 1.47 9.94 -4.50
CA GLU A 111 0.05 10.03 -4.12
C GLU A 111 -0.10 9.87 -2.59
N VAL A 112 -0.72 10.87 -1.97
CA VAL A 112 -0.94 11.00 -0.53
C VAL A 112 -2.43 11.12 -0.24
N ASP A 113 -2.91 10.27 0.65
CA ASP A 113 -4.29 10.29 1.13
C ASP A 113 -4.43 11.31 2.26
N VAL A 114 -5.37 12.23 2.09
CA VAL A 114 -5.70 13.27 3.07
C VAL A 114 -7.11 13.02 3.57
N ARG A 115 -7.25 12.79 4.87
CA ARG A 115 -8.54 12.63 5.54
C ARG A 115 -8.84 13.81 6.43
N GLY A 116 -10.11 14.19 6.49
CA GLY A 116 -10.56 15.35 7.23
C GLY A 116 -12.07 15.51 7.19
N GLU A 117 -12.52 16.75 7.24
CA GLU A 117 -13.94 17.09 7.25
C GLU A 117 -14.20 18.29 6.33
N ARG A 118 -15.38 18.29 5.71
CA ARG A 118 -15.96 19.40 4.92
C ARG A 118 -15.12 19.86 3.72
N PHE A 119 -14.33 18.97 3.11
CA PHE A 119 -13.56 19.29 1.91
C PHE A 119 -14.41 19.69 0.71
N HIS A 120 -15.67 19.24 0.65
CA HIS A 120 -16.62 19.61 -0.40
C HIS A 120 -16.98 21.12 -0.44
N LEU A 121 -16.68 21.87 0.63
CA LEU A 121 -16.90 23.33 0.67
C LEU A 121 -15.85 24.12 -0.11
N VAL A 122 -14.72 23.49 -0.43
CA VAL A 122 -13.55 24.14 -1.03
C VAL A 122 -13.57 23.90 -2.53
N GLN A 123 -13.33 24.93 -3.34
CA GLN A 123 -13.32 24.79 -4.79
C GLN A 123 -11.99 24.23 -5.31
N ARG A 124 -10.89 24.62 -4.68
CA ARG A 124 -9.55 24.15 -5.04
C ARG A 124 -8.70 23.94 -3.80
N MET A 125 -8.20 22.71 -3.66
CA MET A 125 -7.27 22.33 -2.61
C MET A 125 -5.89 22.14 -3.22
N THR A 126 -4.89 22.83 -2.68
CA THR A 126 -3.49 22.67 -3.10
C THR A 126 -2.61 22.33 -1.90
N MET A 127 -1.75 21.34 -2.08
CA MET A 127 -0.71 21.00 -1.11
C MET A 127 0.52 21.85 -1.39
N HIS A 128 1.21 22.29 -0.34
CA HIS A 128 2.47 23.00 -0.51
C HIS A 128 3.53 22.53 0.49
N PHE A 129 4.77 22.53 0.03
CA PHE A 129 5.96 22.35 0.85
C PHE A 129 6.65 23.67 1.05
N THR A 130 7.07 23.93 2.27
CA THR A 130 7.84 25.11 2.67
C THR A 130 9.23 24.68 3.08
N LEU A 131 10.23 25.27 2.42
CA LEU A 131 11.64 25.04 2.69
C LEU A 131 12.29 26.35 3.14
N GLN A 132 13.01 26.31 4.27
CA GLN A 132 13.76 27.45 4.84
C GLN A 132 12.90 28.74 4.94
N ASP A 133 11.64 28.61 5.34
CA ASP A 133 10.69 29.69 5.62
C ASP A 133 10.38 30.68 4.47
N ARG A 134 10.80 30.41 3.22
CA ARG A 134 10.53 31.32 2.07
C ARG A 134 10.24 30.65 0.74
N GLN A 135 10.77 29.45 0.49
CA GLN A 135 10.58 28.79 -0.79
C GLN A 135 9.42 27.80 -0.70
N THR A 136 8.39 28.01 -1.52
CA THR A 136 7.20 27.17 -1.54
C THR A 136 7.01 26.48 -2.88
N SER A 137 6.92 25.15 -2.88
CA SER A 137 6.46 24.38 -4.03
C SER A 137 5.02 23.95 -3.82
N ARG A 138 4.21 23.90 -4.89
CA ARG A 138 2.77 23.59 -4.81
C ARG A 138 2.38 22.47 -5.76
N SER A 139 1.35 21.73 -5.40
CA SER A 139 0.72 20.69 -6.20
C SER A 139 -0.79 20.66 -5.98
N GLU A 140 -1.52 20.21 -6.99
CA GLU A 140 -2.98 20.10 -6.93
C GLU A 140 -3.42 18.86 -6.15
N CYS A 141 -4.56 18.99 -5.47
CA CYS A 141 -5.29 17.89 -4.86
C CYS A 141 -6.63 17.68 -5.55
N THR A 142 -7.06 16.43 -5.64
CA THR A 142 -8.39 16.04 -6.08
C THR A 142 -9.27 15.70 -4.88
N ILE A 143 -10.33 16.46 -4.66
CA ILE A 143 -11.32 16.20 -3.61
C ILE A 143 -12.22 15.05 -4.09
N LEU A 144 -12.28 13.97 -3.32
CA LEU A 144 -13.07 12.78 -3.66
C LEU A 144 -14.44 12.84 -2.98
N THR A 145 -14.45 13.15 -1.68
CA THR A 145 -15.63 13.22 -0.83
C THR A 145 -15.51 14.38 0.16
N ALA A 146 -16.51 14.56 1.01
CA ALA A 146 -16.48 15.56 2.09
C ALA A 146 -15.34 15.32 3.09
N ASP A 147 -14.88 14.08 3.25
CA ASP A 147 -13.90 13.63 4.24
C ASP A 147 -12.57 13.15 3.65
N GLN A 148 -12.47 13.03 2.32
CA GLN A 148 -11.29 12.47 1.66
C GLN A 148 -10.85 13.27 0.45
N ALA A 149 -9.54 13.51 0.36
CA ALA A 149 -8.89 14.09 -0.79
C ALA A 149 -7.62 13.30 -1.12
N LEU A 150 -7.30 13.21 -2.40
CA LEU A 150 -6.08 12.62 -2.91
C LEU A 150 -5.18 13.74 -3.41
N CYS A 151 -3.97 13.84 -2.86
CA CYS A 151 -3.00 14.87 -3.21
C CYS A 151 -1.76 14.25 -3.81
N ARG A 152 -1.12 14.95 -4.75
CA ARG A 152 0.24 14.60 -5.18
C ARG A 152 1.23 15.47 -4.44
N THR A 153 2.39 14.94 -4.05
CA THR A 153 3.40 15.75 -3.36
C THR A 153 4.04 16.79 -4.31
N PRO A 154 4.33 18.02 -3.85
CA PRO A 154 5.03 19.02 -4.64
C PRO A 154 6.46 18.59 -4.98
N ALA A 155 6.95 18.97 -6.17
CA ALA A 155 8.33 18.75 -6.58
C ALA A 155 9.26 19.79 -5.92
N LEU A 156 10.35 19.33 -5.30
CA LEU A 156 11.35 20.18 -4.63
C LEU A 156 12.61 20.40 -5.46
N GLY A 157 12.81 19.66 -6.56
CA GLY A 157 13.98 19.78 -7.44
C GLY A 157 14.38 21.22 -7.80
N PRO A 158 13.44 22.12 -8.16
CA PRO A 158 13.78 23.52 -8.47
C PRO A 158 14.23 24.37 -7.28
N LEU A 159 14.01 23.89 -6.05
CA LEU A 159 14.20 24.63 -4.80
C LEU A 159 15.41 24.15 -3.98
N ILE A 160 16.05 23.04 -4.37
CA ILE A 160 17.16 22.44 -3.61
C ILE A 160 18.45 22.42 -4.44
N ASP A 161 19.53 22.89 -3.82
CA ASP A 161 20.89 22.78 -4.37
C ASP A 161 21.52 21.42 -4.03
N GLN A 162 22.64 21.06 -4.67
CA GLN A 162 23.34 19.79 -4.44
C GLN A 162 23.70 19.52 -2.97
N HIS A 163 23.95 20.56 -2.17
CA HIS A 163 24.27 20.42 -0.74
C HIS A 163 23.07 20.08 0.15
N LEU A 164 21.85 20.34 -0.32
CA LEU A 164 20.59 20.06 0.39
C LEU A 164 19.89 18.79 -0.14
N TYR A 165 20.51 18.10 -1.11
CA TYR A 165 19.95 16.89 -1.69
C TYR A 165 19.92 15.75 -0.65
N PRO A 166 18.76 15.11 -0.41
CA PRO A 166 18.61 14.07 0.61
C PRO A 166 19.38 12.79 0.27
N GLN A 167 19.77 12.05 1.30
CA GLN A 167 20.38 10.72 1.17
C GLN A 167 19.41 9.62 1.63
N PRO A 168 19.60 8.35 1.23
CA PRO A 168 18.71 7.25 1.63
C PRO A 168 18.54 7.12 3.15
N ASP A 169 19.63 7.30 3.91
CA ASP A 169 19.65 7.19 5.37
C ASP A 169 19.35 8.52 6.08
N ARG A 170 19.32 9.64 5.34
CA ARG A 170 19.12 10.99 5.88
C ARG A 170 18.13 11.76 5.00
N PRO A 171 16.81 11.59 5.22
CA PRO A 171 15.79 12.32 4.47
C PRO A 171 15.81 13.81 4.83
N LEU A 172 15.41 14.64 3.87
CA LEU A 172 15.17 16.06 4.07
C LEU A 172 13.80 16.24 4.72
N LEU A 173 13.75 16.91 5.87
CA LEU A 173 12.49 17.22 6.54
C LEU A 173 11.96 18.57 6.03
N VAL A 174 10.72 18.57 5.55
CA VAL A 174 10.07 19.77 5.01
C VAL A 174 8.73 20.04 5.68
N ASP A 175 8.47 21.30 5.95
CA ASP A 175 7.17 21.72 6.45
C ASP A 175 6.15 21.72 5.32
N TYR A 176 4.89 21.47 5.66
CA TYR A 176 3.82 21.40 4.69
C TYR A 176 2.50 21.92 5.23
N GLY A 177 1.61 22.25 4.30
CA GLY A 177 0.23 22.58 4.57
C GLY A 177 -0.62 22.52 3.32
N PHE A 178 -1.87 22.94 3.46
CA PHE A 178 -2.85 23.00 2.38
C PHE A 178 -3.43 24.41 2.29
N SER A 179 -3.53 24.91 1.07
CA SER A 179 -4.32 26.10 0.76
C SER A 179 -5.70 25.64 0.31
N MET A 180 -6.72 26.06 1.05
CA MET A 180 -8.14 25.73 0.82
C MET A 180 -8.93 27.03 0.76
N ASP A 181 -8.91 27.69 -0.39
CA ASP A 181 -9.54 29.00 -0.60
C ASP A 181 -9.04 30.06 0.43
N GLY A 182 -9.89 30.53 1.35
CA GLY A 182 -9.55 31.51 2.38
C GLY A 182 -9.17 30.94 3.74
N VAL A 183 -9.08 29.62 3.89
CA VAL A 183 -8.89 28.94 5.18
C VAL A 183 -7.42 28.90 5.59
N ASP A 184 -7.04 29.72 6.58
CA ASP A 184 -5.66 29.80 7.05
C ASP A 184 -5.25 28.67 7.99
N SER A 185 -6.22 27.99 8.60
CA SER A 185 -5.97 26.99 9.63
C SER A 185 -5.13 25.81 9.11
N ALA A 186 -5.21 25.47 7.82
CA ALA A 186 -4.47 24.36 7.22
C ALA A 186 -3.14 24.78 6.56
N ASN A 187 -2.78 26.07 6.58
CA ASN A 187 -1.61 26.57 5.85
C ASN A 187 -0.27 26.05 6.39
N ASN A 188 -0.13 25.85 7.70
CA ASN A 188 1.04 25.19 8.26
C ASN A 188 0.60 24.09 9.21
N LEU A 189 0.55 22.85 8.70
CA LEU A 189 0.18 21.69 9.50
C LEU A 189 1.34 21.19 10.34
N SER A 190 2.57 21.35 9.87
CA SER A 190 3.77 20.81 10.56
C SER A 190 4.01 21.45 11.93
N SER A 191 3.51 22.66 12.16
CA SER A 191 3.55 23.33 13.46
C SER A 191 2.44 22.89 14.43
N LYS A 192 1.42 22.16 13.96
CA LYS A 192 0.31 21.70 14.80
C LYS A 192 0.63 20.39 15.51
N SER A 193 0.13 20.24 16.73
CA SER A 193 0.23 19.00 17.50
C SER A 193 -0.41 17.83 16.74
N GLY A 194 0.33 16.73 16.57
CA GLY A 194 -0.14 15.52 15.88
C GLY A 194 0.34 15.39 14.44
N PHE A 195 0.89 16.44 13.85
CA PHE A 195 1.52 16.39 12.53
C PHE A 195 3.04 16.47 12.66
N ARG A 196 3.75 15.83 11.73
CA ARG A 196 5.22 15.83 11.65
C ARG A 196 5.64 16.35 10.27
N PRO A 197 6.80 16.98 10.15
CA PRO A 197 7.34 17.36 8.83
C PRO A 197 7.42 16.16 7.88
N PHE A 198 7.25 16.41 6.58
CA PHE A 198 7.36 15.39 5.54
C PHE A 198 8.81 14.92 5.42
N SER A 199 9.01 13.60 5.29
CA SER A 199 10.33 13.03 5.00
C SER A 199 10.53 12.87 3.50
N VAL A 200 11.42 13.66 2.92
CA VAL A 200 11.75 13.64 1.48
C VAL A 200 13.03 12.85 1.26
N TYR A 201 12.94 11.82 0.45
CA TYR A 201 14.03 10.91 0.07
C TYR A 201 14.57 11.25 -1.33
N PRO A 202 15.79 10.79 -1.67
CA PRO A 202 16.30 10.90 -3.03
C PRO A 202 15.39 10.20 -4.04
N ASP A 203 15.45 10.63 -5.29
CA ASP A 203 14.77 9.95 -6.38
C ASP A 203 15.34 8.54 -6.61
N PRO A 204 14.53 7.56 -7.02
CA PRO A 204 15.02 6.21 -7.31
C PRO A 204 15.93 6.21 -8.53
N GLU A 205 16.92 5.33 -8.53
CA GLU A 205 17.83 5.13 -9.65
C GLU A 205 17.53 3.81 -10.34
N PHE A 206 17.47 3.78 -11.67
CA PHE A 206 17.23 2.57 -12.44
C PHE A 206 18.41 2.24 -13.35
N GLU A 207 18.72 0.95 -13.45
CA GLU A 207 19.77 0.45 -14.35
C GLU A 207 19.22 0.34 -15.78
N LEU A 208 19.94 0.90 -16.75
CA LEU A 208 19.62 0.75 -18.17
C LEU A 208 19.85 -0.70 -18.64
N PHE A 209 19.14 -1.11 -19.69
CA PHE A 209 19.43 -2.42 -20.29
C PHE A 209 20.85 -2.46 -20.87
N GLN A 210 21.58 -3.56 -20.65
CA GLN A 210 22.93 -3.71 -21.18
C GLN A 210 22.90 -3.72 -22.71
N SER A 211 23.68 -2.85 -23.35
CA SER A 211 23.85 -2.85 -24.80
C SER A 211 24.63 -4.10 -25.21
N SER A 212 24.09 -4.90 -26.13
CA SER A 212 24.81 -6.04 -26.68
C SER A 212 26.05 -5.54 -27.42
N THR A 213 27.22 -5.76 -26.83
CA THR A 213 28.52 -5.40 -27.41
C THR A 213 28.78 -6.20 -28.68
N GLY A 214 28.94 -5.49 -29.79
CA GLY A 214 29.42 -6.04 -31.05
C GLY A 214 29.66 -4.92 -32.08
N GLY A 215 30.77 -4.20 -31.95
CA GLY A 215 31.29 -3.33 -33.01
C GLY A 215 31.43 -1.86 -32.63
N THR A 216 32.62 -1.35 -32.87
CA THR A 216 33.10 0.03 -32.69
C THR A 216 32.28 1.06 -33.46
N THR A 217 32.14 2.25 -32.84
CA THR A 217 31.64 3.53 -33.38
C THR A 217 30.14 3.64 -33.71
N GLY A 218 29.43 4.43 -32.89
CA GLY A 218 28.08 4.95 -33.16
C GLY A 218 26.97 4.31 -32.32
N THR A 219 26.58 4.97 -31.22
CA THR A 219 25.33 4.80 -30.44
C THR A 219 24.61 3.45 -30.59
N THR A 220 24.99 2.46 -29.79
CA THR A 220 24.25 1.20 -29.65
C THR A 220 23.10 1.37 -28.67
N LEU A 221 21.86 1.14 -29.13
CA LEU A 221 20.65 1.26 -28.31
C LEU A 221 20.56 0.10 -27.29
N PRO A 222 20.14 0.35 -26.04
CA PRO A 222 19.99 -0.68 -25.01
C PRO A 222 18.73 -1.52 -25.27
N VAL A 223 18.84 -2.61 -26.04
CA VAL A 223 17.73 -3.51 -26.37
C VAL A 223 17.77 -4.77 -25.50
N LYS A 224 16.67 -5.08 -24.81
CA LYS A 224 16.47 -6.32 -24.06
C LYS A 224 15.53 -7.26 -24.82
N TYR A 225 15.97 -8.50 -25.04
CA TYR A 225 15.14 -9.55 -25.64
C TYR A 225 14.28 -10.21 -24.58
N PHE A 226 12.97 -10.12 -24.73
CA PHE A 226 11.99 -10.64 -23.78
C PHE A 226 11.68 -12.11 -24.07
N LYS A 227 12.00 -13.00 -23.11
CA LYS A 227 11.78 -14.46 -23.22
C LYS A 227 11.00 -15.08 -22.05
N ASN A 228 10.79 -14.31 -20.98
CA ASN A 228 10.19 -14.78 -19.74
C ASN A 228 8.74 -14.29 -19.64
N ASP A 229 7.96 -14.78 -18.67
CA ASP A 229 6.60 -14.27 -18.44
C ASP A 229 6.57 -12.89 -17.73
N TYR A 230 7.71 -12.47 -17.16
CA TYR A 230 7.84 -11.25 -16.35
C TYR A 230 9.08 -10.45 -16.74
N LEU A 231 8.93 -9.12 -16.76
CA LEU A 231 10.00 -8.16 -16.99
C LEU A 231 10.48 -7.59 -15.64
N THR A 232 11.72 -7.88 -15.27
CA THR A 232 12.39 -7.27 -14.12
C THR A 232 13.29 -6.13 -14.56
N ILE A 233 13.14 -4.99 -13.90
CA ILE A 233 13.95 -3.78 -14.06
C ILE A 233 14.67 -3.54 -12.73
N ASN A 234 16.00 -3.52 -12.76
CA ASN A 234 16.81 -3.30 -11.58
C ASN A 234 16.95 -1.81 -11.28
N GLY A 235 17.16 -1.49 -10.01
CA GLY A 235 17.40 -0.14 -9.56
C GLY A 235 17.87 -0.10 -8.11
N ASN A 236 17.89 1.09 -7.53
CA ASN A 236 18.22 1.33 -6.14
C ASN A 236 17.21 2.30 -5.52
N ASN A 237 16.91 2.10 -4.24
CA ASN A 237 16.11 3.00 -3.41
C ASN A 237 14.66 3.19 -3.89
N ILE A 238 14.07 2.15 -4.52
CA ILE A 238 12.77 2.27 -5.18
C ILE A 238 11.61 2.32 -4.17
N ASP A 239 11.69 1.58 -3.06
CA ASP A 239 10.61 1.40 -2.08
C ASP A 239 10.71 2.32 -0.84
N LEU A 240 11.64 3.29 -0.83
CA LEU A 240 11.86 4.16 0.34
C LEU A 240 10.64 5.05 0.64
N ALA A 241 10.11 5.69 -0.40
CA ALA A 241 9.08 6.72 -0.28
C ALA A 241 7.81 6.47 -1.12
N VAL A 242 7.81 5.39 -1.89
CA VAL A 242 6.91 5.17 -3.02
C VAL A 242 6.21 3.82 -2.86
N ASN A 243 4.91 3.76 -3.15
CA ASN A 243 4.14 2.51 -3.13
C ASN A 243 3.84 2.01 -4.56
N GLU A 244 3.21 0.84 -4.68
CA GLU A 244 2.85 0.24 -5.98
C GLU A 244 2.00 1.16 -6.86
N ARG A 245 1.12 1.98 -6.27
CA ARG A 245 0.27 2.94 -7.00
C ARG A 245 1.03 4.09 -7.67
N ASP A 246 2.21 4.40 -7.15
CA ASP A 246 3.03 5.53 -7.57
C ASP A 246 4.01 5.14 -8.70
N VAL A 247 4.13 3.84 -9.00
CA VAL A 247 5.02 3.29 -10.03
C VAL A 247 4.19 2.81 -11.23
N ARG A 248 4.35 3.47 -12.37
CA ARG A 248 3.71 3.07 -13.63
C ARG A 248 4.78 2.72 -14.65
N ILE A 249 4.74 1.51 -15.19
CA ILE A 249 5.71 1.04 -16.19
C ILE A 249 5.01 0.96 -17.54
N TYR A 250 5.56 1.62 -18.54
CA TYR A 250 5.06 1.61 -19.91
C TYR A 250 6.01 0.85 -20.82
N VAL A 251 5.44 0.08 -21.74
CA VAL A 251 6.14 -0.59 -22.84
C VAL A 251 5.52 -0.08 -24.13
N GLY A 252 6.19 0.86 -24.81
CA GLY A 252 5.62 1.59 -25.94
C GLY A 252 4.44 2.45 -25.49
N ALA A 253 3.26 2.19 -26.06
CA ALA A 253 2.01 2.87 -25.69
C ALA A 253 1.18 2.11 -24.63
N GLU A 254 1.57 0.90 -24.24
CA GLU A 254 0.78 0.05 -23.34
C GLU A 254 1.36 0.01 -21.92
N LEU A 255 0.49 -0.18 -20.93
CA LEU A 255 0.86 -0.28 -19.52
C LEU A 255 1.29 -1.72 -19.17
N CYS A 256 2.42 -1.86 -18.50
CA CYS A 256 2.90 -3.10 -17.92
C CYS A 256 2.34 -3.25 -16.50
N ASN A 257 1.57 -4.30 -16.23
CA ASN A 257 0.97 -4.51 -14.91
C ASN A 257 2.05 -4.87 -13.89
N LEU A 258 2.23 -4.03 -12.88
CA LEU A 258 3.20 -4.23 -11.82
C LEU A 258 2.85 -5.47 -11.00
N THR A 259 3.83 -6.34 -10.75
CA THR A 259 3.65 -7.60 -10.00
C THR A 259 4.43 -7.64 -8.70
N ALA A 260 5.56 -6.93 -8.62
CA ALA A 260 6.33 -6.81 -7.38
C ALA A 260 7.14 -5.51 -7.36
N LEU A 261 7.16 -4.85 -6.20
CA LEU A 261 7.98 -3.68 -5.89
C LEU A 261 8.95 -4.04 -4.75
N ALA A 262 10.25 -3.87 -4.98
CA ALA A 262 11.29 -4.07 -3.98
C ALA A 262 12.33 -2.95 -4.07
N SER A 263 13.12 -2.76 -3.00
CA SER A 263 14.15 -1.71 -2.91
C SER A 263 15.15 -1.68 -4.06
N ARG A 264 15.41 -2.83 -4.70
CA ARG A 264 16.40 -2.99 -5.78
C ARG A 264 15.83 -3.42 -7.13
N ALA A 265 14.54 -3.70 -7.22
CA ALA A 265 13.95 -4.15 -8.48
C ALA A 265 12.44 -3.92 -8.51
N VAL A 266 11.93 -3.65 -9.71
CA VAL A 266 10.50 -3.70 -10.03
C VAL A 266 10.26 -4.79 -11.05
N THR A 267 9.21 -5.56 -10.84
CA THR A 267 8.78 -6.61 -11.77
C THR A 267 7.39 -6.28 -12.27
N CYS A 268 7.18 -6.43 -13.57
CA CYS A 268 5.88 -6.26 -14.21
C CYS A 268 5.64 -7.32 -15.27
N LYS A 269 4.38 -7.56 -15.60
CA LYS A 269 3.96 -8.43 -16.70
C LYS A 269 3.69 -7.58 -17.93
N PRO A 270 4.54 -7.64 -18.97
CA PRO A 270 4.32 -6.86 -20.17
C PRO A 270 3.24 -7.49 -21.06
N PRO A 271 2.73 -6.76 -22.07
CA PRO A 271 1.69 -7.25 -22.97
C PRO A 271 2.11 -8.51 -23.73
N ASP A 272 1.16 -9.41 -24.03
CA ASP A 272 1.43 -10.67 -24.73
C ASP A 272 1.89 -10.48 -26.20
N LYS A 273 1.60 -9.30 -26.79
CA LYS A 273 2.02 -8.92 -28.15
C LYS A 273 2.81 -7.62 -28.08
N GLN A 274 3.86 -7.50 -28.90
CA GLN A 274 4.68 -6.30 -28.96
C GLN A 274 3.84 -5.08 -29.40
N PRO A 275 3.68 -4.05 -28.55
CA PRO A 275 2.94 -2.85 -28.92
C PRO A 275 3.78 -1.94 -29.85
N PRO A 276 3.13 -1.11 -30.68
CA PRO A 276 3.82 -0.13 -31.52
C PRO A 276 4.54 0.93 -30.68
N SER A 277 5.57 1.56 -31.27
CA SER A 277 6.25 2.70 -30.65
C SER A 277 5.27 3.87 -30.44
N ALA A 278 5.43 4.63 -29.36
CA ALA A 278 4.55 5.75 -29.02
C ALA A 278 4.50 6.85 -30.12
N LEU A 279 5.54 6.95 -30.95
CA LEU A 279 5.62 7.85 -32.10
C LEU A 279 4.71 7.43 -33.28
N GLY A 280 4.31 6.16 -33.38
CA GLY A 280 3.44 5.66 -34.45
C GLY A 280 2.00 6.17 -34.40
N GLN A 281 1.53 6.67 -33.25
CA GLN A 281 0.16 7.19 -33.11
C GLN A 281 -0.01 8.63 -33.62
N GLN A 282 1.04 9.47 -33.59
CA GLN A 282 0.95 10.83 -34.15
C GLN A 282 0.85 10.84 -35.68
N GLN A 283 1.33 9.80 -36.37
CA GLN A 283 1.16 9.68 -37.83
C GLN A 283 -0.18 9.06 -38.25
N GLN A 284 -0.91 8.39 -37.35
CA GLN A 284 -2.22 7.79 -37.68
C GLN A 284 -3.41 8.75 -37.51
N GLN A 285 -3.23 9.90 -36.85
CA GLN A 285 -4.26 10.96 -36.80
C GLN A 285 -4.37 11.79 -38.08
N PHE A 286 -3.42 11.65 -39.03
CA PHE A 286 -3.47 12.32 -40.34
C PHE A 286 -4.16 11.51 -41.45
N HIS A 287 -4.64 10.30 -41.17
CA HIS A 287 -5.36 9.46 -42.14
C HIS A 287 -6.71 8.99 -41.59
N ARG A 288 -7.67 9.91 -41.50
CA ARG A 288 -9.10 9.59 -41.64
C ARG A 288 -9.63 10.26 -42.92
N PRO A 289 -10.32 9.53 -43.82
CA PRO A 289 -10.99 10.15 -44.95
C PRO A 289 -12.25 10.87 -44.44
N ALA A 290 -12.31 12.18 -44.63
CA ALA A 290 -13.53 12.95 -44.43
C ALA A 290 -14.51 12.68 -45.57
N SER A 291 -15.73 12.26 -45.22
CA SER A 291 -16.85 12.08 -46.14
C SER A 291 -17.34 13.43 -46.66
N THR A 292 -17.53 13.50 -47.97
CA THR A 292 -17.95 14.65 -48.76
C THR A 292 -19.41 15.03 -48.49
N VAL A 293 -19.67 16.29 -48.12
CA VAL A 293 -20.92 17.01 -48.48
C VAL A 293 -20.56 18.44 -48.89
N VAL A 294 -21.08 18.82 -50.06
CA VAL A 294 -20.82 20.02 -50.86
C VAL A 294 -21.47 21.27 -50.26
N GLY A 295 -20.84 22.45 -50.36
CA GLY A 295 -21.56 23.73 -50.34
C GLY A 295 -20.81 25.00 -49.93
N ASN A 296 -20.04 25.57 -50.88
CA ASN A 296 -19.85 27.00 -51.19
C ASN A 296 -19.17 28.03 -50.25
N GLN A 297 -18.18 28.71 -50.87
CA GLN A 297 -17.84 30.15 -50.84
C GLN A 297 -17.28 30.76 -49.52
N GLN A 298 -16.29 31.66 -49.46
CA GLN A 298 -15.40 32.37 -50.41
C GLN A 298 -14.36 33.16 -49.56
N LEU A 299 -13.34 33.74 -50.23
CA LEU A 299 -12.35 34.75 -49.79
C LEU A 299 -11.14 34.27 -48.96
N SER A 300 -9.95 34.14 -49.59
CA SER A 300 -8.91 35.18 -49.83
C SER A 300 -7.95 35.30 -48.64
N SER A 301 -6.63 35.39 -48.71
CA SER A 301 -5.61 35.51 -49.76
C SER A 301 -4.30 35.73 -48.99
N LEU A 302 -3.19 35.08 -49.35
CA LEU A 302 -1.84 35.66 -49.31
C LEU A 302 -0.82 34.67 -49.90
N GLU A 303 -0.63 34.88 -51.19
CA GLU A 303 0.51 34.61 -52.06
C GLU A 303 1.80 35.19 -51.39
N ILE A 304 3.05 34.72 -51.51
CA ILE A 304 4.00 34.55 -52.64
C ILE A 304 5.30 34.00 -51.96
N HIS A 305 6.07 32.97 -52.40
CA HIS A 305 7.05 33.00 -53.50
C HIS A 305 7.61 31.60 -53.83
N ARG A 306 7.80 31.43 -55.15
CA ARG A 306 8.44 30.34 -55.89
C ARG A 306 9.87 30.00 -55.45
N GLY A 307 10.21 28.72 -55.63
CA GLY A 307 11.57 28.21 -55.82
C GLY A 307 11.57 26.74 -56.26
N SER A 308 11.38 26.47 -57.55
CA SER A 308 11.78 25.23 -58.24
C SER A 308 13.31 25.11 -58.20
N THR A 309 13.98 23.97 -58.03
CA THR A 309 14.06 22.84 -58.97
C THR A 309 14.82 21.66 -58.34
N SER A 310 14.43 20.47 -58.74
CA SER A 310 15.09 19.17 -58.66
C SER A 310 16.57 19.11 -59.08
N SER A 311 17.37 18.31 -58.35
CA SER A 311 18.14 17.15 -58.87
C SER A 311 19.06 16.64 -57.76
N THR A 312 18.65 15.58 -57.05
CA THR A 312 19.07 14.17 -57.22
C THR A 312 20.50 13.83 -56.81
N SER A 313 20.58 12.75 -56.04
CA SER A 313 21.69 11.79 -55.94
C SER A 313 22.76 12.11 -54.90
N THR A 314 22.48 11.78 -53.63
CA THR A 314 23.42 11.11 -52.69
C THR A 314 22.83 11.12 -51.28
N SER A 315 22.10 10.05 -50.88
CA SER A 315 21.95 9.61 -49.47
C SER A 315 20.88 8.50 -49.31
N MET A 316 20.81 7.52 -50.22
CA MET A 316 19.94 6.34 -50.02
C MET A 316 20.53 5.23 -49.12
N LEU A 317 21.62 5.49 -48.39
CA LEU A 317 22.23 4.51 -47.47
C LEU A 317 22.34 4.99 -46.01
N ALA A 318 21.97 6.24 -45.71
CA ALA A 318 21.89 6.73 -44.33
C ALA A 318 20.50 6.54 -43.69
N ASN A 319 19.46 6.26 -44.49
CA ASN A 319 18.06 6.22 -44.02
C ASN A 319 17.56 4.84 -43.58
N GLN A 320 18.33 3.75 -43.76
CA GLN A 320 17.90 2.41 -43.34
C GLN A 320 18.26 2.05 -41.89
N ARG A 321 19.26 2.70 -41.27
CA ARG A 321 19.58 2.50 -39.85
C ARG A 321 18.73 3.35 -38.90
N ALA A 322 18.19 4.48 -39.38
CA ALA A 322 17.24 5.30 -38.62
C ALA A 322 15.81 4.74 -38.63
N ALA A 323 15.44 3.95 -39.65
CA ALA A 323 14.08 3.39 -39.79
C ALA A 323 13.80 2.15 -38.90
N VAL A 324 14.84 1.42 -38.45
CA VAL A 324 14.68 0.25 -37.56
C VAL A 324 14.42 0.67 -36.10
N VAL A 325 14.80 1.89 -35.73
CA VAL A 325 14.58 2.46 -34.39
C VAL A 325 13.11 2.84 -34.15
N ALA A 326 12.31 2.96 -35.22
CA ALA A 326 10.92 3.39 -35.13
C ALA A 326 9.93 2.28 -34.73
N THR A 327 10.36 1.00 -34.63
CA THR A 327 9.44 -0.14 -34.48
C THR A 327 9.53 -0.89 -33.15
N LEU A 328 10.54 -0.62 -32.30
CA LEU A 328 10.66 -1.26 -30.99
C LEU A 328 9.98 -0.42 -29.90
N PRO A 329 9.18 -1.02 -28.99
CA PRO A 329 8.59 -0.30 -27.88
C PRO A 329 9.66 0.12 -26.86
N GLU A 330 9.62 1.39 -26.49
CA GLU A 330 10.45 1.97 -25.42
C GLU A 330 9.87 1.61 -24.05
N VAL A 331 10.73 1.24 -23.10
CA VAL A 331 10.36 0.95 -21.72
C VAL A 331 10.61 2.18 -20.87
N VAL A 332 9.53 2.77 -20.36
CA VAL A 332 9.56 3.96 -19.51
C VAL A 332 8.99 3.64 -18.14
N VAL A 333 9.76 3.86 -17.09
CA VAL A 333 9.30 3.77 -15.71
C VAL A 333 8.96 5.17 -15.21
N SER A 334 7.71 5.39 -14.84
CA SER A 334 7.25 6.63 -14.23
C SER A 334 7.10 6.41 -12.72
N VAL A 335 7.84 7.17 -11.93
CA VAL A 335 7.74 7.16 -10.47
C VAL A 335 7.39 8.57 -9.99
N GLY A 336 6.18 8.72 -9.46
CA GLY A 336 5.65 10.02 -9.05
C GLY A 336 5.69 11.04 -10.19
N GLY A 337 6.52 12.09 -10.05
CA GLY A 337 6.68 13.16 -11.03
C GLY A 337 7.81 12.97 -12.05
N ARG A 338 8.60 11.88 -11.98
CA ARG A 338 9.79 11.67 -12.83
C ARG A 338 9.68 10.42 -13.68
N ASN A 339 10.10 10.55 -14.94
CA ASN A 339 10.12 9.46 -15.92
C ASN A 339 11.56 9.03 -16.20
N TYR A 340 11.78 7.72 -16.25
CA TYR A 340 13.06 7.06 -16.50
C TYR A 340 12.96 6.21 -17.76
N THR A 341 13.78 6.50 -18.76
CA THR A 341 13.88 5.73 -20.00
C THR A 341 14.92 4.63 -19.81
N ILE A 342 14.49 3.36 -19.77
CA ILE A 342 15.36 2.22 -19.43
C ILE A 342 16.02 1.63 -20.67
N GLY A 343 15.28 1.57 -21.78
CA GLY A 343 15.71 1.00 -23.04
C GLY A 343 14.56 0.44 -23.86
N TYR A 344 14.86 -0.40 -24.85
CA TYR A 344 13.87 -0.95 -25.79
C TYR A 344 13.66 -2.44 -25.55
N LEU A 345 12.43 -2.91 -25.78
CA LEU A 345 12.06 -4.31 -25.61
C LEU A 345 11.79 -4.96 -26.97
N SER A 346 12.42 -6.11 -27.26
CA SER A 346 12.14 -6.91 -28.46
C SER A 346 11.59 -8.27 -28.06
N TYR A 347 10.50 -8.69 -28.72
CA TYR A 347 9.87 -10.00 -28.51
C TYR A 347 10.37 -11.06 -29.51
N ASP A 348 11.27 -10.67 -30.42
CA ASP A 348 11.81 -11.55 -31.46
C ASP A 348 13.01 -12.38 -30.94
N ASP A 349 13.03 -13.68 -31.24
CA ASP A 349 14.14 -14.57 -30.91
C ASP A 349 15.38 -14.26 -31.80
N PRO A 350 16.59 -14.06 -31.25
CA PRO A 350 17.78 -13.77 -32.05
C PRO A 350 18.40 -15.01 -32.75
N SER A 351 17.68 -16.12 -32.88
CA SER A 351 18.20 -17.34 -33.51
C SER A 351 17.69 -17.53 -34.94
N SER A 352 17.96 -16.55 -35.82
CA SER A 352 17.95 -16.77 -37.29
C SER A 352 18.46 -15.54 -38.04
N SER A 353 19.74 -15.20 -37.90
CA SER A 353 20.40 -14.25 -38.82
C SER A 353 21.92 -14.29 -38.71
N GLU A 354 22.53 -15.43 -39.01
CA GLU A 354 23.93 -15.46 -39.41
C GLU A 354 24.03 -15.78 -40.90
N THR A 355 23.93 -14.75 -41.74
CA THR A 355 24.45 -14.78 -43.11
C THR A 355 24.91 -13.38 -43.48
N ALA A 356 26.22 -13.11 -43.38
CA ALA A 356 26.97 -12.24 -44.30
C ALA A 356 28.40 -11.93 -43.79
N LEU A 357 29.28 -12.93 -43.73
CA LEU A 357 30.74 -12.81 -43.81
C LEU A 357 31.16 -14.16 -44.44
N PHE A 358 31.68 -14.29 -45.66
CA PHE A 358 32.95 -13.78 -46.16
C PHE A 358 32.91 -13.71 -47.70
N GLY A 359 33.40 -12.59 -48.24
CA GLY A 359 33.77 -12.48 -49.64
C GLY A 359 35.08 -13.22 -49.92
N SER A 360 35.11 -13.84 -51.11
CA SER A 360 36.23 -14.30 -51.95
C SER A 360 37.51 -14.84 -51.28
N TRP A 361 37.92 -16.07 -51.66
CA TRP A 361 39.30 -16.57 -51.84
C TRP A 361 39.28 -17.94 -52.59
N PRO A 362 40.40 -18.42 -53.19
CA PRO A 362 40.42 -19.13 -54.47
C PRO A 362 40.09 -20.64 -54.46
N ALA A 363 39.78 -21.14 -55.66
CA ALA A 363 38.91 -22.29 -55.97
C ALA A 363 39.42 -23.73 -55.70
N LYS A 364 40.26 -24.02 -54.69
CA LYS A 364 40.70 -25.43 -54.46
C LYS A 364 40.61 -25.98 -53.03
N THR A 365 40.10 -25.24 -52.05
CA THR A 365 39.94 -25.72 -50.65
C THR A 365 38.50 -25.77 -50.14
N VAL A 366 37.50 -25.43 -50.96
CA VAL A 366 36.09 -25.26 -50.55
C VAL A 366 35.29 -26.59 -50.48
N ALA A 367 35.63 -27.59 -51.29
CA ALA A 367 34.81 -28.80 -51.42
C ALA A 367 34.85 -29.74 -50.20
N THR A 368 35.99 -29.84 -49.51
CA THR A 368 36.16 -30.77 -48.37
C THR A 368 35.62 -30.19 -47.07
N VAL A 369 35.75 -28.88 -46.86
CA VAL A 369 35.27 -28.20 -45.64
C VAL A 369 33.75 -28.00 -45.66
N ALA A 370 33.15 -27.75 -46.84
CA ALA A 370 31.70 -27.61 -46.99
C ALA A 370 30.93 -28.92 -46.72
N ALA A 371 31.49 -30.07 -47.10
CA ALA A 371 30.87 -31.38 -46.84
C ALA A 371 30.83 -31.72 -45.35
N VAL A 372 31.91 -31.40 -44.61
CA VAL A 372 31.99 -31.63 -43.16
C VAL A 372 31.08 -30.65 -42.40
N LEU A 373 31.00 -29.39 -42.81
CA LEU A 373 30.07 -28.41 -42.24
C LEU A 373 28.60 -28.79 -42.49
N ALA A 374 28.26 -29.26 -43.68
CA ALA A 374 26.89 -29.69 -43.98
C ALA A 374 26.46 -30.90 -43.14
N LEU A 375 27.38 -31.87 -42.92
CA LEU A 375 27.10 -33.04 -42.10
C LEU A 375 26.99 -32.67 -40.61
N PHE A 376 27.84 -31.76 -40.12
CA PHE A 376 27.76 -31.25 -38.75
C PHE A 376 26.48 -30.45 -38.51
N VAL A 377 26.08 -29.58 -39.44
CA VAL A 377 24.82 -28.81 -39.37
C VAL A 377 23.61 -29.75 -39.41
N GLY A 378 23.65 -30.82 -40.22
CA GLY A 378 22.61 -31.85 -40.24
C GLY A 378 22.45 -32.56 -38.88
N VAL A 379 23.56 -32.95 -38.25
CA VAL A 379 23.55 -33.58 -36.92
C VAL A 379 23.02 -32.60 -35.85
N VAL A 380 23.42 -31.34 -35.88
CA VAL A 380 22.93 -30.30 -34.95
C VAL A 380 21.44 -30.03 -35.15
N LEU A 381 20.93 -29.98 -36.38
CA LEU A 381 19.50 -29.85 -36.68
C LEU A 381 18.70 -31.04 -36.15
N VAL A 382 19.20 -32.27 -36.34
CA VAL A 382 18.55 -33.47 -35.79
C VAL A 382 18.55 -33.43 -34.26
N LEU A 383 19.66 -33.04 -33.62
CA LEU A 383 19.72 -32.87 -32.16
C LEU A 383 18.77 -31.78 -31.66
N LEU A 384 18.63 -30.66 -32.38
CA LEU A 384 17.67 -29.61 -32.05
C LEU A 384 16.23 -30.08 -32.23
N LEU A 385 15.93 -30.88 -33.26
CA LEU A 385 14.61 -31.47 -33.46
C LEU A 385 14.29 -32.51 -32.37
N LEU A 386 15.25 -33.33 -31.97
CA LEU A 386 15.12 -34.26 -30.85
C LEU A 386 14.96 -33.52 -29.52
N TYR A 387 15.70 -32.44 -29.31
CA TYR A 387 15.58 -31.59 -28.12
C TYR A 387 14.23 -30.87 -28.07
N ARG A 388 13.77 -30.30 -29.18
CA ARG A 388 12.42 -29.71 -29.28
C ARG A 388 11.32 -30.75 -29.05
N ARG A 389 11.47 -31.97 -29.56
CA ARG A 389 10.55 -33.09 -29.28
C ARG A 389 10.57 -33.53 -27.81
N LYS A 390 11.75 -33.61 -27.18
CA LYS A 390 11.88 -33.95 -25.76
C LYS A 390 11.31 -32.86 -24.85
N SER A 391 11.57 -31.59 -25.18
CA SER A 391 11.06 -30.42 -24.45
C SER A 391 9.55 -30.30 -24.59
N THR A 392 8.99 -30.50 -25.79
CA THR A 392 7.53 -30.55 -25.99
C THR A 392 6.89 -31.74 -25.27
N LYS A 393 7.53 -32.90 -25.23
CA LYS A 393 7.06 -34.05 -24.44
C LYS A 393 7.05 -33.76 -22.93
N GLN A 394 8.09 -33.14 -22.38
CA GLN A 394 8.13 -32.73 -20.97
C GLN A 394 7.12 -31.63 -20.64
N ARG A 395 6.94 -30.64 -21.54
CA ARG A 395 5.90 -29.60 -21.38
C ARG A 395 4.49 -30.18 -21.38
N ARG A 396 4.23 -31.21 -22.20
CA ARG A 396 2.94 -31.93 -22.20
C ARG A 396 2.71 -32.69 -20.90
N GLN A 397 3.73 -33.37 -20.38
CA GLN A 397 3.65 -34.04 -19.07
C GLN A 397 3.41 -33.05 -17.93
N MET A 398 4.09 -31.90 -17.93
CA MET A 398 3.87 -30.84 -16.95
C MET A 398 2.47 -30.22 -17.06
N ARG A 399 1.95 -30.02 -18.27
CA ARG A 399 0.60 -29.50 -18.50
C ARG A 399 -0.47 -30.49 -18.03
N SER A 400 -0.28 -31.77 -18.30
CA SER A 400 -1.17 -32.83 -17.82
C SER A 400 -1.13 -32.97 -16.29
N LEU A 401 0.05 -32.83 -15.67
CA LEU A 401 0.17 -32.80 -14.20
C LEU A 401 -0.56 -31.58 -13.61
N LYS A 402 -0.43 -30.41 -14.26
CA LYS A 402 -1.14 -29.20 -13.84
C LYS A 402 -2.66 -29.34 -13.96
N GLU A 403 -3.15 -29.90 -15.06
CA GLU A 403 -4.57 -30.21 -15.25
C GLU A 403 -5.09 -31.21 -14.20
N GLN A 404 -4.27 -32.21 -13.82
CA GLN A 404 -4.62 -33.13 -12.74
C GLN A 404 -4.68 -32.43 -11.38
N ILE A 405 -3.77 -31.49 -11.09
CA ILE A 405 -3.78 -30.69 -9.87
C ILE A 405 -5.02 -29.79 -9.85
N ASP A 406 -5.30 -29.08 -10.94
CA ASP A 406 -6.47 -28.18 -11.06
C ASP A 406 -7.79 -28.97 -10.93
N ALA A 407 -7.85 -30.19 -11.47
CA ALA A 407 -9.01 -31.08 -11.33
C ALA A 407 -9.19 -31.58 -9.88
N ILE A 408 -8.11 -31.90 -9.19
CA ILE A 408 -8.14 -32.27 -7.77
C ILE A 408 -8.54 -31.05 -6.92
N GLU A 409 -8.01 -29.85 -7.21
CA GLU A 409 -8.34 -28.62 -6.50
C GLU A 409 -9.82 -28.24 -6.67
N LEU A 410 -10.37 -28.35 -7.88
CA LEU A 410 -11.79 -28.12 -8.12
C LEU A 410 -12.67 -29.14 -7.40
N LYS A 411 -12.26 -30.42 -7.39
CA LYS A 411 -12.97 -31.48 -6.67
C LYS A 411 -12.96 -31.22 -5.16
N VAL A 412 -11.80 -30.91 -4.58
CA VAL A 412 -11.66 -30.57 -3.16
C VAL A 412 -12.42 -29.29 -2.83
N ALA A 413 -12.42 -28.27 -3.69
CA ALA A 413 -13.16 -27.04 -3.46
C ALA A 413 -14.68 -27.26 -3.42
N ASN A 414 -15.20 -28.15 -4.26
CA ASN A 414 -16.62 -28.52 -4.23
C ASN A 414 -16.95 -29.38 -3.02
N GLU A 415 -16.13 -30.40 -2.70
CA GLU A 415 -16.28 -31.22 -1.49
C GLU A 415 -16.20 -30.36 -0.22
N CYS A 416 -15.30 -29.38 -0.16
CA CYS A 416 -15.20 -28.43 0.94
C CYS A 416 -16.42 -27.51 1.04
N LYS A 417 -17.02 -27.07 -0.08
CA LYS A 417 -18.25 -26.26 -0.07
C LYS A 417 -19.44 -27.06 0.42
N GLU A 418 -19.56 -28.32 0.00
CA GLU A 418 -20.59 -29.23 0.46
C GLU A 418 -20.42 -29.55 1.95
N ALA A 419 -19.21 -29.93 2.37
CA ALA A 419 -18.89 -30.17 3.79
C ALA A 419 -19.08 -28.91 4.64
N PHE A 420 -18.76 -27.71 4.13
CA PHE A 420 -19.00 -26.45 4.83
C PHE A 420 -20.49 -26.15 4.96
N ALA A 421 -21.28 -26.38 3.91
CA ALA A 421 -22.74 -26.21 3.97
C ALA A 421 -23.36 -27.18 4.97
N GLU A 422 -22.92 -28.44 4.98
CA GLU A 422 -23.33 -29.47 5.94
C GLU A 422 -22.94 -29.10 7.38
N LEU A 423 -21.70 -28.64 7.60
CA LEU A 423 -21.24 -28.17 8.91
C LEU A 423 -22.00 -26.94 9.38
N GLN A 424 -22.33 -25.98 8.51
CA GLN A 424 -23.12 -24.82 8.92
C GLN A 424 -24.55 -25.22 9.32
N THR A 425 -25.16 -26.18 8.62
CA THR A 425 -26.47 -26.71 9.02
C THR A 425 -26.39 -27.54 10.30
N ASP A 426 -25.34 -28.34 10.50
CA ASP A 426 -25.14 -29.13 11.71
C ASP A 426 -24.86 -28.24 12.92
N ILE A 427 -23.92 -27.29 12.80
CA ILE A 427 -23.62 -26.32 13.85
C ILE A 427 -24.88 -25.51 14.19
N ALA A 428 -25.63 -25.03 13.18
CA ALA A 428 -26.84 -24.25 13.43
C ALA A 428 -27.96 -25.08 14.08
N THR A 429 -28.15 -26.34 13.69
CA THR A 429 -29.22 -27.19 14.23
C THR A 429 -28.89 -27.76 15.62
N GLU A 430 -27.63 -28.13 15.85
CA GLU A 430 -27.17 -28.72 17.11
C GLU A 430 -26.96 -27.64 18.19
N TRP A 431 -26.42 -26.47 17.84
CA TRP A 431 -26.37 -25.33 18.78
C TRP A 431 -27.76 -24.78 19.15
N THR A 432 -28.70 -24.74 18.20
CA THR A 432 -30.04 -24.21 18.49
C THR A 432 -30.92 -25.20 19.27
N ALA A 433 -30.68 -26.50 19.16
CA ALA A 433 -31.35 -27.51 19.98
C ALA A 433 -30.92 -27.41 21.46
N ASP A 434 -29.63 -27.20 21.73
CA ASP A 434 -29.06 -27.10 23.09
C ASP A 434 -29.31 -25.73 23.77
N THR A 435 -29.88 -24.74 23.06
CA THR A 435 -30.39 -23.51 23.71
C THR A 435 -31.62 -23.73 24.59
N THR A 436 -32.27 -24.90 24.52
CA THR A 436 -33.23 -25.31 25.57
C THR A 436 -32.54 -25.66 26.89
N THR A 437 -31.21 -25.85 26.87
CA THR A 437 -30.35 -26.29 27.97
C THR A 437 -29.26 -25.27 28.37
N LYS A 438 -29.49 -23.95 28.29
CA LYS A 438 -28.76 -22.91 29.07
C LYS A 438 -27.20 -22.96 29.09
N ALA A 439 -26.52 -23.67 28.20
CA ALA A 439 -25.06 -23.78 28.22
C ALA A 439 -24.45 -22.75 27.27
N GLY A 440 -24.10 -21.56 27.79
CA GLY A 440 -23.24 -20.63 27.07
C GLY A 440 -21.84 -21.20 26.84
N ILE A 441 -21.03 -20.53 26.02
CA ILE A 441 -19.61 -20.88 25.82
C ILE A 441 -18.95 -21.07 27.19
N PRO A 442 -18.28 -22.21 27.46
CA PRO A 442 -17.68 -22.50 28.75
C PRO A 442 -16.39 -21.70 28.93
N PHE A 443 -16.52 -20.39 29.11
CA PHE A 443 -15.39 -19.51 29.40
C PHE A 443 -14.78 -19.91 30.74
N LEU A 444 -13.46 -20.11 30.74
CA LEU A 444 -12.71 -20.32 31.97
C LEU A 444 -12.78 -19.04 32.82
N PRO A 445 -12.89 -19.16 34.15
CA PRO A 445 -12.72 -18.03 35.05
C PRO A 445 -11.38 -17.33 34.79
N TYR A 446 -11.34 -16.01 34.90
CA TYR A 446 -10.14 -15.19 34.62
C TYR A 446 -8.86 -15.74 35.27
N LYS A 447 -8.98 -16.19 36.52
CA LYS A 447 -7.90 -16.75 37.33
C LYS A 447 -7.32 -18.03 36.71
N ASP A 448 -8.18 -18.93 36.24
CA ASP A 448 -7.75 -20.21 35.64
C ASP A 448 -7.19 -19.98 34.24
N TYR A 449 -7.81 -19.08 33.45
CA TYR A 449 -7.31 -18.65 32.15
C TYR A 449 -5.89 -18.09 32.26
N VAL A 450 -5.69 -17.11 33.15
CA VAL A 450 -4.39 -16.47 33.37
C VAL A 450 -3.33 -17.50 33.73
N LEU A 451 -3.63 -18.41 34.66
CA LEU A 451 -2.67 -19.44 35.05
C LEU A 451 -2.30 -20.39 33.92
N GLN A 452 -3.26 -20.85 33.13
CA GLN A 452 -2.99 -21.74 32.01
C GLN A 452 -2.06 -21.09 30.98
N VAL A 453 -2.23 -19.78 30.74
CA VAL A 453 -1.38 -19.03 29.80
C VAL A 453 0.01 -18.73 30.38
N LEU A 454 0.08 -18.39 31.67
CA LEU A 454 1.35 -18.05 32.33
C LEU A 454 2.20 -19.27 32.68
N PHE A 455 1.58 -20.41 33.00
CA PHE A 455 2.20 -21.64 33.49
C PHE A 455 1.60 -22.91 32.84
N PRO A 456 1.77 -23.09 31.52
CA PRO A 456 1.11 -24.17 30.77
C PRO A 456 1.56 -25.58 31.17
N ASN A 457 2.81 -25.74 31.62
CA ASN A 457 3.39 -27.04 31.99
C ASN A 457 3.15 -27.41 33.46
N SER A 458 2.40 -26.59 34.19
CA SER A 458 2.22 -26.69 35.64
C SER A 458 0.83 -27.17 36.03
N THR A 459 0.07 -27.81 35.13
CA THR A 459 -1.35 -28.13 35.28
C THR A 459 -1.72 -28.98 36.52
N GLY A 460 -0.75 -29.57 37.22
CA GLY A 460 -0.93 -30.15 38.57
C GLY A 460 -0.39 -29.33 39.76
N GLN A 461 0.52 -28.37 39.53
CA GLN A 461 1.11 -27.50 40.56
C GLN A 461 0.46 -26.11 40.62
N ALA A 462 -0.13 -25.62 39.53
CA ALA A 462 -0.77 -24.30 39.46
C ALA A 462 -2.02 -24.21 40.35
N SER A 463 -2.70 -25.34 40.57
CA SER A 463 -3.77 -25.50 41.56
C SER A 463 -3.26 -25.42 43.00
N SER A 464 -1.99 -25.74 43.30
CA SER A 464 -1.40 -25.52 44.64
C SER A 464 -0.93 -24.08 44.85
N PHE A 465 -0.51 -23.37 43.80
CA PHE A 465 -0.16 -21.94 43.88
C PHE A 465 -1.36 -21.05 44.24
N LEU A 466 -2.59 -21.45 43.88
CA LEU A 466 -3.82 -20.71 44.24
C LEU A 466 -4.56 -21.26 45.45
N ARG A 467 -4.27 -22.50 45.85
CA ARG A 467 -4.56 -22.98 47.20
C ARG A 467 -3.43 -22.46 48.10
N LEU A 468 -3.33 -21.15 48.25
CA LEU A 468 -2.57 -20.49 49.31
C LEU A 468 -3.33 -20.64 50.64
N GLU A 469 -3.73 -21.85 50.99
CA GLU A 469 -3.42 -22.32 52.34
C GLU A 469 -1.97 -22.79 52.18
N PRO A 470 -0.96 -22.13 52.77
CA PRO A 470 0.39 -22.63 52.68
C PRO A 470 0.39 -24.01 53.34
N ASP A 471 0.30 -25.07 52.54
CA ASP A 471 0.35 -26.46 52.97
C ASP A 471 1.81 -26.84 53.28
N LEU A 472 2.48 -25.95 54.01
CA LEU A 472 3.68 -26.24 54.76
C LEU A 472 3.21 -27.07 55.94
N ALA A 473 3.44 -28.38 55.84
CA ALA A 473 3.23 -29.42 56.83
C ALA A 473 2.83 -28.94 58.25
N PRO A 474 1.86 -29.59 58.93
CA PRO A 474 1.26 -29.14 60.19
C PRO A 474 2.20 -29.10 61.41
N ARG A 475 3.52 -29.09 61.21
CA ARG A 475 4.58 -29.13 62.21
C ARG A 475 5.58 -27.96 62.13
N SER A 476 5.45 -27.01 61.20
CA SER A 476 6.40 -25.87 61.14
C SER A 476 6.01 -24.74 62.10
N ASP A 477 7.01 -24.27 62.85
CA ASP A 477 6.90 -23.36 63.99
C ASP A 477 6.26 -22.01 63.64
N ARG A 478 5.23 -21.60 64.41
CA ARG A 478 4.42 -20.37 64.19
C ARG A 478 5.28 -19.10 64.10
N ARG A 479 6.44 -19.11 64.76
CA ARG A 479 7.43 -18.01 64.75
C ARG A 479 8.17 -17.89 63.40
N SER A 480 8.50 -19.01 62.77
CA SER A 480 9.16 -19.04 61.45
C SER A 480 8.22 -18.55 60.35
N ARG A 481 6.92 -18.84 60.47
CA ARG A 481 5.89 -18.37 59.52
C ARG A 481 5.82 -16.84 59.45
N GLY A 482 5.80 -16.18 60.61
CA GLY A 482 5.79 -14.71 60.68
C GLY A 482 7.08 -14.06 60.16
N ALA A 483 8.23 -14.72 60.32
CA ALA A 483 9.51 -14.22 59.79
C ALA A 483 9.57 -14.28 58.26
N VAL A 484 9.11 -15.39 57.65
CA VAL A 484 9.05 -15.55 56.19
C VAL A 484 8.06 -14.57 55.57
N GLU A 485 6.86 -14.44 56.16
CA GLU A 485 5.86 -13.49 55.69
C GLU A 485 6.36 -12.04 55.76
N LYS A 486 7.02 -11.66 56.86
CA LYS A 486 7.66 -10.34 56.99
C LYS A 486 8.76 -10.13 55.95
N GLY A 487 9.56 -11.16 55.66
CA GLY A 487 10.59 -11.10 54.61
C GLY A 487 10.00 -10.92 53.21
N LEU A 488 8.91 -11.63 52.89
CA LEU A 488 8.20 -11.51 51.61
C LEU A 488 7.57 -10.12 51.43
N LEU A 489 7.00 -9.55 52.48
CA LEU A 489 6.47 -8.19 52.45
C LEU A 489 7.57 -7.15 52.17
N GLN A 490 8.72 -7.27 52.83
CA GLN A 490 9.88 -6.40 52.57
C GLN A 490 10.41 -6.59 51.14
N PHE A 491 10.43 -7.82 50.63
CA PHE A 491 10.82 -8.09 49.26
C PHE A 491 9.85 -7.48 48.25
N ASN A 492 8.54 -7.55 48.50
CA ASN A 492 7.54 -6.89 47.66
C ASN A 492 7.74 -5.37 47.63
N GLN A 493 8.07 -4.74 48.77
CA GLN A 493 8.42 -3.32 48.81
C GLN A 493 9.65 -2.98 47.93
N LEU A 494 10.65 -3.86 47.88
CA LEU A 494 11.79 -3.70 46.97
C LEU A 494 11.39 -3.83 45.50
N LEU A 495 10.49 -4.76 45.16
CA LEU A 495 9.99 -4.93 43.79
C LEU A 495 9.20 -3.70 43.30
N MET A 496 8.56 -2.97 44.21
CA MET A 496 7.88 -1.70 43.92
C MET A 496 8.84 -0.52 43.69
N ASN A 497 10.15 -0.72 43.88
CA ASN A 497 11.16 0.26 43.50
C ASN A 497 11.66 0.03 42.06
N LYS A 498 11.40 1.01 41.20
CA LYS A 498 11.73 0.97 39.76
C LYS A 498 13.20 0.62 39.50
N THR A 499 14.13 1.24 40.22
CA THR A 499 15.56 1.03 39.98
C THR A 499 16.01 -0.36 40.40
N PHE A 500 15.48 -0.87 41.52
CA PHE A 500 15.77 -2.22 41.99
C PHE A 500 15.28 -3.27 40.99
N LEU A 501 14.01 -3.20 40.58
CA LEU A 501 13.42 -4.18 39.68
C LEU A 501 14.11 -4.20 38.30
N LEU A 502 14.41 -3.04 37.72
CA LEU A 502 15.15 -2.97 36.46
C LEU A 502 16.56 -3.53 36.59
N THR A 503 17.23 -3.29 37.72
CA THR A 503 18.57 -3.83 37.98
C THR A 503 18.52 -5.35 38.17
N LEU A 504 17.54 -5.86 38.91
CA LEU A 504 17.32 -7.29 39.11
C LEU A 504 17.14 -8.03 37.78
N VAL A 505 16.25 -7.55 36.91
CA VAL A 505 16.02 -8.16 35.60
C VAL A 505 17.27 -8.14 34.73
N ARG A 506 18.00 -7.01 34.70
CA ARG A 506 19.26 -6.91 33.94
C ARG A 506 20.32 -7.89 34.43
N VAL A 507 20.47 -8.04 35.75
CA VAL A 507 21.43 -8.98 36.35
C VAL A 507 21.05 -10.42 36.00
N LEU A 508 19.78 -10.78 36.10
CA LEU A 508 19.28 -12.11 35.74
C LEU A 508 19.51 -12.43 34.26
N GLU A 509 19.21 -11.49 33.35
CA GLU A 509 19.40 -11.68 31.92
C GLU A 509 20.88 -11.68 31.49
N SER A 510 21.74 -10.99 32.23
CA SER A 510 23.18 -10.99 31.98
C SER A 510 23.86 -12.31 32.37
N ASN A 511 23.24 -13.11 33.23
CA ASN A 511 23.79 -14.36 33.70
C ASN A 511 23.66 -15.47 32.64
N LYS A 512 24.79 -16.01 32.18
CA LYS A 512 24.84 -17.09 31.19
C LYS A 512 24.27 -18.42 31.71
N TYR A 513 24.35 -18.67 33.01
CA TYR A 513 23.81 -19.89 33.64
C TYR A 513 22.29 -19.84 33.80
N PHE A 514 21.69 -18.68 33.58
CA PHE A 514 20.24 -18.49 33.69
C PHE A 514 19.59 -18.79 32.33
N LEU A 515 18.99 -19.97 32.21
CA LEU A 515 18.44 -20.51 30.96
C LEU A 515 17.21 -19.70 30.50
N SER A 516 16.88 -19.77 29.21
CA SER A 516 15.69 -19.08 28.67
C SER A 516 14.39 -19.54 29.33
N LYS A 517 14.29 -20.81 29.75
CA LYS A 517 13.15 -21.33 30.51
C LYS A 517 12.96 -20.61 31.85
N ASP A 518 14.06 -20.35 32.56
CA ASP A 518 14.02 -19.68 33.88
C ASP A 518 13.69 -18.19 33.73
N ARG A 519 14.16 -17.55 32.65
CA ARG A 519 13.80 -16.16 32.29
C ARG A 519 12.31 -16.01 32.05
N VAL A 520 11.74 -16.92 31.26
CA VAL A 520 10.31 -16.97 31.00
C VAL A 520 9.54 -17.21 32.31
N TYR A 521 10.01 -18.12 33.16
CA TYR A 521 9.36 -18.40 34.44
C TYR A 521 9.36 -17.18 35.39
N VAL A 522 10.50 -16.50 35.52
CA VAL A 522 10.60 -15.25 36.31
C VAL A 522 9.72 -14.15 35.71
N GLY A 523 9.68 -14.02 34.38
CA GLY A 523 8.79 -13.08 33.71
C GLY A 523 7.32 -13.33 34.06
N SER A 524 6.87 -14.58 34.05
CA SER A 524 5.51 -14.93 34.49
C SER A 524 5.26 -14.60 35.97
N LEU A 525 6.20 -14.92 36.87
CA LEU A 525 6.06 -14.64 38.30
C LEU A 525 6.01 -13.13 38.60
N LEU A 526 6.88 -12.34 37.98
CA LEU A 526 6.86 -10.89 38.11
C LEU A 526 5.53 -10.31 37.67
N MET A 527 4.94 -10.82 36.59
CA MET A 527 3.64 -10.34 36.12
C MET A 527 2.50 -10.68 37.08
N VAL A 528 2.55 -11.83 37.77
CA VAL A 528 1.58 -12.15 38.83
C VAL A 528 1.73 -11.19 40.02
N ILE A 529 2.96 -10.93 40.46
CA ILE A 529 3.22 -10.02 41.60
C ILE A 529 2.80 -8.58 41.27
N LEU A 530 3.07 -8.13 40.04
CA LEU A 530 2.77 -6.77 39.60
C LEU A 530 1.34 -6.60 39.06
N HIS A 531 0.51 -7.65 39.08
CA HIS A 531 -0.86 -7.63 38.55
C HIS A 531 -1.75 -6.59 39.23
N GLU A 532 -1.59 -6.39 40.54
CA GLU A 532 -2.36 -5.38 41.29
C GLU A 532 -1.98 -3.93 40.92
N ARG A 533 -0.79 -3.73 40.33
CA ARG A 533 -0.22 -2.41 39.96
C ARG A 533 0.19 -2.39 38.49
N MET A 534 -0.79 -2.58 37.62
CA MET A 534 -0.59 -2.60 36.16
C MET A 534 -0.03 -1.29 35.58
N ASP A 535 -0.28 -0.16 36.25
CA ASP A 535 0.30 1.15 35.96
C ASP A 535 1.83 1.10 36.02
N TYR A 536 2.35 0.63 37.14
CA TYR A 536 3.78 0.47 37.38
C TYR A 536 4.37 -0.64 36.49
N CYS A 537 3.68 -1.77 36.36
CA CYS A 537 4.10 -2.87 35.50
C CYS A 537 4.31 -2.41 34.05
N THR A 538 3.42 -1.58 33.52
CA THR A 538 3.49 -1.09 32.14
C THR A 538 4.69 -0.15 31.93
N ASP A 539 5.00 0.72 32.90
CA ASP A 539 6.18 1.59 32.83
C ASP A 539 7.50 0.80 32.88
N ILE A 540 7.58 -0.21 33.76
CA ILE A 540 8.71 -1.14 33.81
C ILE A 540 8.86 -1.88 32.49
N LEU A 541 7.76 -2.43 31.95
CA LEU A 541 7.75 -3.15 30.69
C LEU A 541 8.24 -2.27 29.52
N LYS A 542 7.74 -1.03 29.41
CA LYS A 542 8.21 -0.06 28.40
C LYS A 542 9.71 0.18 28.50
N THR A 543 10.22 0.37 29.72
CA THR A 543 11.65 0.61 29.97
C THR A 543 12.50 -0.61 29.59
N LEU A 544 12.04 -1.82 29.92
CA LEU A 544 12.73 -3.07 29.56
C LEU A 544 12.71 -3.34 28.05
N LEU A 545 11.57 -3.11 27.38
CA LEU A 545 11.45 -3.27 25.93
C LEU A 545 12.32 -2.26 25.18
N ALA A 546 12.35 -1.00 25.61
CA ALA A 546 13.23 0.02 25.03
C ALA A 546 14.71 -0.40 25.11
N ALA A 547 15.15 -0.90 26.28
CA ALA A 547 16.50 -1.41 26.46
C ALA A 547 16.80 -2.64 25.59
N LEU A 548 15.83 -3.54 25.42
CA LEU A 548 15.95 -4.72 24.56
C LEU A 548 16.10 -4.34 23.07
N ILE A 549 15.27 -3.40 22.60
CA ILE A 549 15.33 -2.87 21.23
C ILE A 549 16.70 -2.22 20.98
N GLU A 550 17.12 -1.32 21.87
CA GLU A 550 18.39 -0.61 21.75
C GLU A 550 19.59 -1.57 21.72
N ARG A 551 19.58 -2.60 22.57
CA ARG A 551 20.61 -3.65 22.59
C ARG A 551 20.64 -4.42 21.26
N THR A 552 19.48 -4.77 20.73
CA THR A 552 19.36 -5.54 19.48
C THR A 552 19.87 -4.74 18.29
N VAL A 553 19.46 -3.46 18.18
CA VAL A 553 19.93 -2.53 17.15
C VAL A 553 21.44 -2.33 17.22
N ARG A 554 22.00 -2.12 18.43
CA ARG A 554 23.44 -1.96 18.64
C ARG A 554 24.24 -3.22 18.25
N SER A 555 23.67 -4.40 18.45
CA SER A 555 24.30 -5.68 18.15
C SER A 555 24.27 -6.10 16.67
N ARG A 556 23.87 -5.22 15.74
CA ARG A 556 23.81 -5.46 14.28
C ARG A 556 22.92 -6.65 13.84
N HIS A 557 22.04 -7.14 14.71
CA HIS A 557 21.04 -8.14 14.33
C HIS A 557 19.96 -7.50 13.43
N GLN A 558 19.39 -8.29 12.51
CA GLN A 558 18.29 -7.80 11.68
C GLN A 558 17.09 -7.40 12.57
N PRO A 559 16.53 -6.19 12.40
CA PRO A 559 15.40 -5.73 13.22
C PRO A 559 14.15 -6.62 13.05
N LYS A 560 14.05 -7.33 11.91
CA LYS A 560 12.96 -8.29 11.62
C LYS A 560 12.98 -9.54 12.51
N ILE A 561 14.07 -9.80 13.24
CA ILE A 561 14.21 -10.98 14.11
C ILE A 561 13.78 -10.68 15.56
N LEU A 562 13.66 -9.39 15.93
CA LEU A 562 13.22 -8.98 17.25
C LEU A 562 11.79 -9.48 17.54
N PHE A 563 11.55 -9.95 18.77
CA PHE A 563 10.27 -10.53 19.22
C PHE A 563 9.84 -11.83 18.52
N ARG A 564 10.70 -12.48 17.72
CA ARG A 564 10.37 -13.75 17.05
C ARG A 564 10.24 -14.93 18.02
N ARG A 565 10.95 -14.87 19.16
CA ARG A 565 10.94 -15.91 20.20
C ARG A 565 10.88 -15.24 21.57
N SER A 566 10.16 -15.84 22.51
CA SER A 566 10.06 -15.37 23.90
C SER A 566 11.24 -15.89 24.74
N GLU A 567 12.42 -15.34 24.53
CA GLU A 567 13.65 -15.79 25.23
C GLU A 567 14.11 -14.81 26.32
N SER A 568 13.58 -13.58 26.33
CA SER A 568 13.82 -12.57 27.36
C SER A 568 12.69 -12.48 28.40
N VAL A 569 13.02 -11.93 29.56
CA VAL A 569 12.04 -11.65 30.62
C VAL A 569 11.05 -10.61 30.11
N ALA A 570 11.52 -9.57 29.41
CA ALA A 570 10.71 -8.50 28.86
C ALA A 570 9.68 -9.00 27.82
N GLU A 571 10.08 -9.89 26.91
CA GLU A 571 9.17 -10.52 25.94
C GLU A 571 8.09 -11.35 26.62
N ARG A 572 8.45 -12.10 27.66
CA ARG A 572 7.48 -12.87 28.42
C ARG A 572 6.51 -11.98 29.20
N MET A 573 7.01 -10.91 29.81
CA MET A 573 6.19 -9.91 30.48
C MET A 573 5.21 -9.24 29.50
N LEU A 574 5.64 -8.95 28.27
CA LEU A 574 4.78 -8.41 27.22
C LEU A 574 3.66 -9.37 26.84
N ALA A 575 3.96 -10.66 26.65
CA ALA A 575 2.94 -11.67 26.36
C ALA A 575 1.91 -11.77 27.49
N ALA A 576 2.36 -11.80 28.74
CA ALA A 576 1.50 -11.80 29.92
C ALA A 576 0.66 -10.53 30.07
N TRP A 577 1.23 -9.36 29.73
CA TRP A 577 0.51 -8.09 29.73
C TRP A 577 -0.67 -8.12 28.74
N PHE A 578 -0.46 -8.67 27.53
CA PHE A 578 -1.57 -8.91 26.60
C PHE A 578 -2.60 -9.90 27.15
N THR A 579 -2.16 -10.99 27.79
CA THR A 579 -3.08 -11.94 28.44
C THR A 579 -4.01 -11.26 29.44
N PHE A 580 -3.50 -10.35 30.27
CA PHE A 580 -4.31 -9.66 31.27
C PHE A 580 -5.32 -8.69 30.64
N LEU A 581 -4.90 -7.91 29.64
CA LEU A 581 -5.71 -6.84 29.07
C LEU A 581 -6.66 -7.30 27.97
N MET A 582 -6.31 -8.36 27.24
CA MET A 582 -7.12 -8.90 26.15
C MET A 582 -8.18 -9.89 26.60
N HIS A 583 -8.23 -10.28 27.88
CA HIS A 583 -9.25 -11.20 28.38
C HIS A 583 -10.67 -10.69 28.13
N LYS A 584 -10.94 -9.40 28.34
CA LYS A 584 -12.26 -8.82 28.03
C LYS A 584 -12.58 -8.88 26.54
N TYR A 585 -11.61 -8.59 25.67
CA TYR A 585 -11.78 -8.71 24.23
C TYR A 585 -12.04 -10.16 23.77
N LEU A 586 -11.43 -11.14 24.46
CA LEU A 586 -11.72 -12.55 24.24
C LEU A 586 -13.16 -12.90 24.65
N LEU A 587 -13.68 -12.36 25.74
CA LEU A 587 -15.07 -12.59 26.14
C LEU A 587 -16.07 -11.92 25.18
N ASP A 588 -15.81 -10.67 24.81
CA ASP A 588 -16.79 -9.83 24.11
C ASP A 588 -16.78 -10.00 22.57
N GLY A 589 -15.65 -10.43 21.99
CA GLY A 589 -15.48 -10.45 20.53
C GLY A 589 -14.86 -11.72 19.97
N ALA A 590 -13.63 -12.04 20.37
CA ALA A 590 -12.85 -13.10 19.72
C ALA A 590 -13.14 -14.53 20.23
N GLY A 591 -13.77 -14.68 21.40
CA GLY A 591 -14.01 -15.98 22.02
C GLY A 591 -15.07 -16.81 21.32
N GLN A 592 -16.14 -16.17 20.85
CA GLN A 592 -17.19 -16.84 20.07
C GLN A 592 -16.64 -17.47 18.77
N PRO A 593 -15.98 -16.73 17.86
CA PRO A 593 -15.46 -17.35 16.64
C PRO A 593 -14.37 -18.39 16.91
N LEU A 594 -13.56 -18.20 17.97
CA LEU A 594 -12.56 -19.19 18.37
C LEU A 594 -13.20 -20.50 18.83
N PHE A 595 -14.24 -20.43 19.67
CA PHE A 595 -14.96 -21.60 20.14
C PHE A 595 -15.75 -22.27 19.02
N THR A 596 -16.37 -21.50 18.12
CA THR A 596 -17.03 -22.03 16.92
C THR A 596 -16.02 -22.75 16.03
N LEU A 597 -14.80 -22.22 15.84
CA LEU A 597 -13.76 -22.89 15.08
C LEU A 597 -13.32 -24.20 15.75
N TYR A 598 -13.08 -24.19 17.07
CA TYR A 598 -12.76 -25.40 17.82
C TYR A 598 -13.84 -26.48 17.65
N TRP A 599 -15.11 -26.08 17.79
CA TRP A 599 -16.24 -27.01 17.66
C TRP A 599 -16.37 -27.54 16.24
N ALA A 600 -16.24 -26.68 15.23
CA ALA A 600 -16.26 -27.09 13.83
C ALA A 600 -15.15 -28.10 13.50
N ILE A 601 -13.93 -27.88 14.01
CA ILE A 601 -12.82 -28.83 13.85
C ILE A 601 -13.14 -30.14 14.56
N LYS A 602 -13.62 -30.09 15.81
CA LYS A 602 -13.96 -31.28 16.60
C LYS A 602 -15.03 -32.12 15.88
N GLN A 603 -16.14 -31.50 15.49
CA GLN A 603 -17.24 -32.15 14.80
C GLN A 603 -16.80 -32.76 13.47
N GLN A 604 -16.00 -32.04 12.68
CA GLN A 604 -15.48 -32.55 11.42
C GLN A 604 -14.55 -33.75 11.60
N VAL A 605 -13.72 -33.75 12.66
CA VAL A 605 -12.83 -34.87 12.98
C VAL A 605 -13.64 -36.09 13.46
N GLU A 606 -14.66 -35.87 14.30
CA GLU A 606 -15.53 -36.93 14.85
C GLU A 606 -16.46 -37.57 13.82
N LYS A 607 -16.73 -36.91 12.68
CA LYS A 607 -17.47 -37.52 11.54
C LYS A 607 -16.74 -38.71 10.90
N GLY A 608 -15.41 -38.77 11.04
CA GLY A 608 -14.59 -39.82 10.44
C GLY A 608 -14.04 -40.80 11.47
N PRO A 609 -13.49 -41.95 11.04
CA PRO A 609 -12.82 -42.86 11.95
C PRO A 609 -11.57 -42.19 12.56
N GLN A 610 -11.43 -42.39 13.87
CA GLN A 610 -10.28 -41.98 14.67
C GLN A 610 -9.65 -43.21 15.31
N ASP A 611 -8.33 -43.35 15.18
CA ASP A 611 -7.58 -44.40 15.87
C ASP A 611 -7.36 -44.00 17.33
N ALA A 612 -7.90 -44.78 18.26
CA ALA A 612 -7.81 -44.53 19.69
C ALA A 612 -6.38 -44.65 20.26
N THR A 613 -5.45 -45.28 19.53
CA THR A 613 -4.07 -45.50 19.98
C THR A 613 -3.09 -44.44 19.47
N THR A 614 -3.17 -44.10 18.19
CA THR A 614 -2.29 -43.11 17.55
C THR A 614 -2.88 -41.69 17.57
N PHE A 615 -4.19 -41.58 17.81
CA PHE A 615 -4.99 -40.37 17.66
C PHE A 615 -5.00 -39.80 16.23
N ASP A 616 -4.68 -40.63 15.24
CA ASP A 616 -4.78 -40.26 13.84
C ASP A 616 -6.25 -40.28 13.42
N ALA A 617 -6.63 -39.38 12.51
CA ALA A 617 -8.01 -39.23 12.06
C ALA A 617 -8.11 -39.17 10.54
N ARG A 618 -9.24 -39.64 10.00
CA ARG A 618 -9.52 -39.56 8.56
C ARG A 618 -9.65 -38.12 8.05
N TYR A 619 -10.30 -37.27 8.84
CA TYR A 619 -10.51 -35.85 8.53
C TYR A 619 -9.57 -34.95 9.34
N SER A 620 -8.27 -35.27 9.33
CA SER A 620 -7.25 -34.45 9.99
C SER A 620 -6.83 -33.26 9.12
N LEU A 621 -6.69 -32.08 9.73
CA LEU A 621 -6.08 -30.91 9.09
C LEU A 621 -4.55 -31.03 9.01
N SER A 622 -3.94 -31.86 9.84
CA SER A 622 -2.50 -32.14 9.82
C SER A 622 -2.21 -33.38 8.98
N GLU A 623 -1.31 -33.25 7.99
CA GLU A 623 -0.88 -34.35 7.13
C GLU A 623 -0.22 -35.49 7.93
N GLU A 624 0.50 -35.15 9.00
CA GLU A 624 1.17 -36.13 9.87
C GLU A 624 0.18 -36.97 10.68
N LYS A 625 -1.04 -36.48 10.87
CA LYS A 625 -2.11 -37.12 11.65
C LYS A 625 -3.23 -37.69 10.79
N LEU A 626 -2.99 -37.79 9.48
CA LEU A 626 -3.97 -38.27 8.51
C LEU A 626 -3.91 -39.79 8.35
N ILE A 627 -5.05 -40.46 8.51
CA ILE A 627 -5.17 -41.89 8.20
C ILE A 627 -5.07 -42.10 6.68
N ARG A 628 -3.93 -42.61 6.22
CA ARG A 628 -3.65 -42.91 4.81
C ARG A 628 -4.27 -44.23 4.33
N GLN A 629 -4.67 -45.09 5.26
CA GLN A 629 -5.31 -46.37 4.94
C GLN A 629 -6.77 -46.15 4.53
N THR A 630 -7.26 -46.98 3.62
CA THR A 630 -8.68 -47.04 3.27
C THR A 630 -9.40 -47.81 4.37
N VAL A 631 -10.18 -47.12 5.18
CA VAL A 631 -11.01 -47.69 6.24
C VAL A 631 -12.46 -47.54 5.81
N ASP A 632 -13.17 -48.65 5.66
CA ASP A 632 -14.60 -48.64 5.37
C ASP A 632 -15.37 -48.44 6.68
N PHE A 633 -16.27 -47.46 6.73
CA PHE A 633 -17.07 -47.13 7.90
C PHE A 633 -18.48 -46.68 7.50
N HIS A 634 -19.45 -46.85 8.40
CA HIS A 634 -20.83 -46.43 8.18
C HIS A 634 -21.37 -45.75 9.45
N PRO A 635 -22.13 -44.65 9.32
CA PRO A 635 -22.74 -43.99 10.47
C PRO A 635 -23.82 -44.87 11.09
N LEU A 636 -23.84 -44.96 12.43
CA LEU A 636 -24.83 -45.70 13.20
C LEU A 636 -25.59 -44.73 14.11
N VAL A 637 -26.93 -44.77 14.06
CA VAL A 637 -27.78 -44.02 14.99
C VAL A 637 -28.03 -44.88 16.21
N VAL A 638 -27.48 -44.48 17.37
CA VAL A 638 -27.63 -45.20 18.63
C VAL A 638 -28.62 -44.44 19.52
N TYR A 639 -29.71 -45.10 19.91
CA TYR A 639 -30.67 -44.55 20.86
C TYR A 639 -30.19 -44.83 22.29
N VAL A 640 -29.66 -43.80 22.95
CA VAL A 640 -29.26 -43.88 24.36
C VAL A 640 -30.46 -43.49 25.21
N SER A 641 -31.05 -44.45 25.91
CA SER A 641 -32.03 -44.17 26.97
C SER A 641 -31.31 -43.57 28.17
N ASN A 642 -31.74 -42.39 28.60
CA ASN A 642 -31.17 -41.67 29.74
C ASN A 642 -31.92 -42.00 31.02
#